data_AF-A0A9D2FPW8-F1
#
_entry.id   AF-A0A9D2FPW8-F1
#
_cell.length_a   1.000
_cell.length_b   1.000
_cell.length_c   1.000
_cell.angle_alpha   90.00
_cell.angle_beta   90.00
_cell.angle_gamma   90.00
#
_symmetry.space_group_name_H-M   'P 1'
#
loop_
_entity.id
_entity.type
_entity.pdbx_description
1 polymer ?
#
loop_
_entity_poly.entity_id
_entity_poly.type
_entity_poly.pdbx_seq_one_letter_code
_entity_poly.pdbx_strand_id
1 'polypeptide(L)'
;MKDWLYEKIARKNQRIQKEYERYVQGHLGEHRKKRWKHWLVLLALSWKYRDSQMNRIHTISLIKQKDDWAKIRMERIPGAVCYNLYVSQDGVHYRFLEKSPKPVHTIKGLKKEQIYFYKFKVTLDGSRYSDFSQVLTVSTAKNQELFFMERLTLAEEGSGSLQMKSTESKRISSLPSKTSIRGTPRPHGGAQLSWDSIPRALHYNLYRAEEGRPYAFLTQTAKNQYEDKQAAAGTQYSYKLKYTLDGKKYQEFPHILNLKIPGQPYENGNSGRLYEKGAESQASNRISPMHLAKSLMSYDVISFDVFDTLLFRPFSRPSDLFILMGQELDIMDFTEIRLNAEEEARRENQLLRGNREVTLKEIYRLVSQETGTEEEKAAALEFSLEKKLCYANPYMLEVFRLLKGQNKTLAAVSDMYLPGELVTELLAAQGYEGFDGVLVSCDYNCSKRDGGLFHVLKEKYKGKKIVHIGDNPKADIEEAKKNQIAARYYENVNTAGREFRAKDMSRLTGSTYQGIVNAWLHGGSRQYSPYYEVGFVYTGLYVMGFCQWLYRRVQDCHIDKILFLAREGDLYQKVFQVMHPEVSTEYVLWSRIAVAKTIVGKNRHPYLLQLVHHKANALYKSKVGTLFERIGIGALKKYLPQYRIKEEEFLTPSNEKVVRQLLIQHWQELEACYDKDGRYIRQYLTNKVGQAKRVAVVDVGWSGNNVLQVKYLLEKGWDMDCQAFCFLAAARNVNDTYMAGMMQQGQVETYIFSNMDNKGLHDAHQKENNKLNSFFFELLTQSCTPTFLGFSSKGEFLYDIPEVENYEHNRELHQGTLDFVREYKKRFGDFPYMLDISGHDAYMPFQYFSRNLLWLKKYFGDYIFGRDLFATQEKAVMESVEQVMKKANLWEET
;
A
#
# COMPACT_ATOMS: atom_id res chain seq x y z
N MET A 1 8.24 -4.09 50.75
CA MET A 1 7.52 -5.00 49.84
C MET A 1 7.58 -4.55 48.38
N LYS A 2 7.31 -3.27 48.07
CA LYS A 2 7.47 -2.69 46.71
C LYS A 2 8.89 -2.85 46.15
N ASP A 3 9.92 -2.41 46.89
CA ASP A 3 11.30 -2.50 46.42
C ASP A 3 11.76 -3.96 46.32
N TRP A 4 11.28 -4.81 47.23
CA TRP A 4 11.51 -6.25 47.15
C TRP A 4 10.90 -6.88 45.89
N LEU A 5 9.66 -6.54 45.52
CA LEU A 5 8.99 -7.04 44.32
C LEU A 5 9.67 -6.51 43.05
N TYR A 6 10.02 -5.22 43.05
CA TYR A 6 10.75 -4.57 41.97
C TYR A 6 12.14 -5.20 41.75
N GLU A 7 12.90 -5.45 42.82
CA GLU A 7 14.21 -6.10 42.73
C GLU A 7 14.13 -7.58 42.36
N LYS A 8 13.09 -8.30 42.81
CA LYS A 8 12.89 -9.71 42.45
C LYS A 8 12.41 -9.91 41.01
N ILE A 9 11.60 -8.99 40.48
CA ILE A 9 10.88 -9.17 39.22
C ILE A 9 11.42 -8.26 38.10
N ALA A 10 11.38 -6.94 38.28
CA ALA A 10 11.77 -6.00 37.23
C ALA A 10 13.28 -5.96 37.03
N ARG A 11 14.07 -5.71 38.08
CA ARG A 11 15.53 -5.49 37.97
C ARG A 11 16.31 -6.71 37.44
N LYS A 12 15.72 -7.91 37.50
CA LYS A 12 16.31 -9.16 36.98
C LYS A 12 15.97 -9.44 35.52
N ASN A 13 15.06 -8.69 34.91
CA ASN A 13 14.68 -8.82 33.51
C ASN A 13 14.61 -7.43 32.88
N GLN A 14 15.64 -7.07 32.11
CA GLN A 14 15.82 -5.73 31.54
C GLN A 14 14.65 -5.26 30.67
N ARG A 15 13.86 -6.18 30.08
CA ARG A 15 12.66 -5.83 29.30
C ARG A 15 11.49 -5.46 30.21
N ILE A 16 11.22 -6.25 31.25
CA ILE A 16 10.21 -5.93 32.26
C ILE A 16 10.60 -4.63 32.96
N GLN A 17 11.89 -4.46 33.29
CA GLN A 17 12.40 -3.22 33.88
C GLN A 17 12.12 -2.03 32.98
N LYS A 18 12.51 -2.08 31.71
CA LYS A 18 12.32 -0.97 30.77
C LYS A 18 10.84 -0.63 30.58
N GLU A 19 9.96 -1.62 30.44
CA GLU A 19 8.52 -1.36 30.28
C GLU A 19 7.87 -0.86 31.56
N TYR A 20 8.22 -1.43 32.71
CA TYR A 20 7.67 -0.99 33.98
C TYR A 20 8.20 0.38 34.39
N GLU A 21 9.49 0.67 34.21
CA GLU A 21 10.07 1.99 34.46
C GLU A 21 9.45 3.04 33.54
N ARG A 22 9.23 2.72 32.26
CA ARG A 22 8.51 3.60 31.32
C ARG A 22 7.06 3.82 31.74
N TYR A 23 6.37 2.76 32.18
CA TYR A 23 5.02 2.87 32.73
C TYR A 23 4.99 3.74 34.00
N VAL A 24 5.94 3.56 34.92
CA VAL A 24 6.06 4.35 36.14
C VAL A 24 6.43 5.80 35.85
N GLN A 25 7.33 6.07 34.89
CA GLN A 25 7.70 7.43 34.47
C GLN A 25 6.49 8.19 33.90
N GLY A 26 5.65 7.52 33.11
CA GLY A 26 4.40 8.09 32.61
C GLY A 26 3.30 8.27 33.67
N HIS A 27 3.46 7.66 34.85
CA HIS A 27 2.42 7.60 35.89
C HIS A 27 2.98 7.92 37.29
N LEU A 28 3.93 8.85 37.41
CA LEU A 28 4.63 9.16 38.66
C LEU A 28 3.69 9.59 39.81
N GLY A 29 2.66 10.37 39.50
CA GLY A 29 1.65 10.81 40.48
C GLY A 29 0.78 9.66 40.98
N GLU A 30 0.31 8.79 40.06
CA GLU A 30 -0.49 7.61 40.38
C GLU A 30 0.33 6.56 41.14
N HIS A 31 1.58 6.34 40.74
CA HIS A 31 2.51 5.41 41.37
C HIS A 31 2.76 5.73 42.85
N ARG A 32 2.66 7.00 43.26
CA ARG A 32 2.77 7.41 44.66
C ARG A 32 1.50 7.13 45.46
N LYS A 33 0.32 7.29 44.85
CA LYS A 33 -0.99 7.23 45.52
C LYS A 33 -1.68 5.85 45.45
N LYS A 34 -1.57 5.12 44.33
CA LYS A 34 -2.27 3.84 44.06
C LYS A 34 -1.31 2.67 43.89
N ARG A 35 -0.59 2.33 44.96
CA ARG A 35 0.52 1.35 44.93
C ARG A 35 0.12 -0.06 44.52
N TRP A 36 -1.10 -0.50 44.84
CA TRP A 36 -1.57 -1.86 44.56
C TRP A 36 -1.76 -2.13 43.05
N LYS A 37 -2.24 -1.14 42.29
CA LYS A 37 -2.37 -1.21 40.83
C LYS A 37 -1.02 -1.37 40.14
N HIS A 38 0.00 -0.66 40.63
CA HIS A 38 1.36 -0.80 40.12
C HIS A 38 2.01 -2.14 40.49
N TRP A 39 1.58 -2.81 41.56
CA TRP A 39 1.99 -4.18 41.85
C TRP A 39 1.34 -5.18 40.89
N LEU A 40 0.05 -5.00 40.58
CA LEU A 40 -0.64 -5.80 39.57
C LEU A 40 -0.03 -5.64 38.19
N VAL A 41 0.35 -4.42 37.78
CA VAL A 41 1.03 -4.20 36.50
C VAL A 41 2.40 -4.88 36.48
N LEU A 42 3.17 -4.81 37.58
CA LEU A 42 4.44 -5.52 37.68
C LEU A 42 4.26 -7.05 37.60
N LEU A 43 3.22 -7.59 38.25
CA LEU A 43 2.89 -9.01 38.23
C LEU A 43 2.36 -9.46 36.85
N ALA A 44 1.53 -8.66 36.19
CA ALA A 44 1.00 -8.93 34.86
C ALA A 44 2.11 -8.88 33.81
N LEU A 45 3.01 -7.90 33.87
CA LEU A 45 4.21 -7.86 33.04
C LEU A 45 5.11 -9.06 33.34
N SER A 46 5.30 -9.41 34.62
CA SER A 46 6.03 -10.63 34.99
C SER A 46 5.42 -11.88 34.37
N TRP A 47 4.10 -11.99 34.34
CA TRP A 47 3.41 -13.16 33.83
C TRP A 47 3.42 -13.22 32.30
N LYS A 48 3.15 -12.10 31.62
CA LYS A 48 3.24 -11.94 30.17
C LYS A 48 4.63 -12.31 29.64
N TYR A 49 5.67 -11.79 30.28
CA TYR A 49 7.04 -12.10 29.87
C TYR A 49 7.51 -13.50 30.31
N ARG A 50 6.89 -14.09 31.34
CA ARG A 50 7.13 -15.49 31.75
C ARG A 50 6.64 -16.46 30.69
N ASP A 51 5.45 -16.25 30.13
CA ASP A 51 4.89 -17.07 29.04
C ASP A 51 5.69 -16.90 27.73
N SER A 52 6.10 -15.66 27.42
CA SER A 52 6.96 -15.38 26.27
C SER A 52 8.33 -16.07 26.33
N GLN A 53 8.88 -16.34 27.53
CA GLN A 53 10.12 -17.09 27.67
C GLN A 53 9.94 -18.61 27.47
N MET A 54 8.78 -19.17 27.83
CA MET A 54 8.54 -20.62 27.72
C MET A 54 8.35 -21.09 26.27
N ASN A 55 7.87 -20.21 25.38
CA ASN A 55 7.59 -20.50 23.96
C ASN A 55 8.73 -20.11 23.00
N ARG A 56 9.93 -19.80 23.52
CA ARG A 56 11.11 -19.47 22.71
C ARG A 56 12.11 -20.61 22.72
N ILE A 57 12.76 -20.86 21.58
CA ILE A 57 13.90 -21.77 21.51
C ILE A 57 15.11 -21.14 22.22
N HIS A 58 15.64 -21.84 23.22
CA HIS A 58 16.78 -21.40 24.02
C HIS A 58 18.12 -21.84 23.42
N THR A 59 19.19 -21.09 23.72
CA THR A 59 20.56 -21.39 23.24
C THR A 59 21.37 -22.18 24.26
N ILE A 60 22.24 -23.07 23.78
CA ILE A 60 23.22 -23.82 24.56
C ILE A 60 24.59 -23.71 23.88
N SER A 61 25.65 -23.44 24.64
CA SER A 61 26.98 -23.17 24.10
C SER A 61 28.07 -23.96 24.84
N LEU A 62 29.08 -24.44 24.11
CA LEU A 62 30.27 -25.05 24.69
C LEU A 62 31.18 -23.96 25.29
N ILE A 63 31.60 -24.13 26.55
CA ILE A 63 32.55 -23.21 27.19
C ILE A 63 33.98 -23.72 27.02
N LYS A 64 34.20 -25.01 27.34
CA LYS A 64 35.52 -25.62 27.32
C LYS A 64 35.37 -27.13 27.16
N GLN A 65 36.31 -27.77 26.46
CA GLN A 65 36.31 -29.20 26.26
C GLN A 65 37.72 -29.78 26.46
N LYS A 66 37.81 -30.98 27.01
CA LYS A 66 38.97 -31.88 27.06
C LYS A 66 38.55 -33.28 26.61
N ASP A 67 39.51 -34.19 26.45
CA ASP A 67 39.30 -35.54 25.91
C ASP A 67 38.21 -36.36 26.64
N ASP A 68 38.06 -36.16 27.95
CA ASP A 68 37.22 -36.95 28.84
C ASP A 68 36.06 -36.15 29.46
N TRP A 69 35.99 -34.83 29.26
CA TRP A 69 34.94 -33.98 29.81
C TRP A 69 34.68 -32.68 29.02
N ALA A 70 33.46 -32.16 29.13
CA ALA A 70 33.07 -30.88 28.53
C ALA A 70 32.31 -29.99 29.52
N LYS A 71 32.60 -28.69 29.49
CA LYS A 71 31.86 -27.64 30.21
C LYS A 71 30.93 -26.94 29.24
N ILE A 72 29.64 -26.98 29.55
CA ILE A 72 28.60 -26.37 28.72
C ILE A 72 27.85 -25.29 29.51
N ARG A 73 27.32 -24.30 28.78
CA ARG A 73 26.48 -23.21 29.31
C ARG A 73 25.12 -23.26 28.62
N MET A 74 24.09 -23.46 29.41
CA MET A 74 22.69 -23.26 29.03
C MET A 74 22.37 -21.75 29.19
N GLU A 75 21.52 -21.21 28.31
CA GLU A 75 21.08 -19.82 28.42
C GLU A 75 20.48 -19.56 29.82
N ARG A 76 20.93 -18.49 30.49
CA ARG A 76 20.44 -18.15 31.82
C ARG A 76 19.09 -17.47 31.71
N ILE A 77 18.05 -18.12 32.22
CA ILE A 77 16.68 -17.63 32.16
C ILE A 77 16.29 -17.03 33.51
N PRO A 78 15.90 -15.74 33.57
CA PRO A 78 15.46 -15.10 34.82
C PRO A 78 14.27 -15.83 35.44
N GLY A 79 14.39 -16.22 36.71
CA GLY A 79 13.33 -16.95 37.43
C GLY A 79 13.33 -18.47 37.22
N ALA A 80 14.29 -19.03 36.46
CA ALA A 80 14.42 -20.47 36.32
C ALA A 80 14.73 -21.17 37.65
N VAL A 81 13.94 -22.19 37.95
CA VAL A 81 14.10 -23.04 39.13
C VAL A 81 15.12 -24.14 38.85
N CYS A 82 15.10 -24.73 37.65
CA CYS A 82 16.06 -25.75 37.24
C CYS A 82 16.05 -26.02 35.72
N TYR A 83 17.11 -26.68 35.26
CA TYR A 83 17.39 -27.05 33.88
C TYR A 83 17.54 -28.56 33.78
N ASN A 84 16.77 -29.20 32.91
CA ASN A 84 16.91 -30.63 32.61
C ASN A 84 17.74 -30.79 31.34
N LEU A 85 18.92 -31.39 31.46
CA LEU A 85 19.85 -31.63 30.38
C LEU A 85 19.66 -33.03 29.82
N TYR A 86 19.74 -33.17 28.50
CA TYR A 86 19.57 -34.40 27.76
C TYR A 86 20.75 -34.62 26.82
N VAL A 87 21.13 -35.88 26.60
CA VAL A 87 22.23 -36.27 25.72
C VAL A 87 21.79 -37.34 24.73
N SER A 88 22.34 -37.29 23.52
CA SER A 88 22.19 -38.30 22.48
C SER A 88 23.55 -38.60 21.84
N GLN A 89 23.76 -39.84 21.39
CA GLN A 89 24.95 -40.24 20.62
C GLN A 89 24.67 -40.36 19.12
N ASP A 90 23.39 -40.42 18.72
CA ASP A 90 22.93 -40.54 17.35
C ASP A 90 22.26 -39.25 16.82
N GLY A 91 22.10 -38.25 17.68
CA GLY A 91 21.43 -36.98 17.38
C GLY A 91 19.90 -37.06 17.37
N VAL A 92 19.33 -38.25 17.59
CA VAL A 92 17.90 -38.55 17.43
C VAL A 92 17.27 -38.94 18.76
N HIS A 93 17.84 -39.90 19.48
CA HIS A 93 17.31 -40.40 20.75
C HIS A 93 18.00 -39.72 21.92
N TYR A 94 17.32 -38.76 22.53
CA TYR A 94 17.82 -38.02 23.69
C TYR A 94 17.39 -38.68 24.99
N ARG A 95 18.36 -39.16 25.76
CA ARG A 95 18.13 -39.62 27.13
C ARG A 95 18.35 -38.46 28.11
N PHE A 96 17.55 -38.42 29.16
CA PHE A 96 17.76 -37.48 30.26
C PHE A 96 19.12 -37.77 30.91
N LEU A 97 19.92 -36.72 31.10
CA LEU A 97 21.23 -36.81 31.69
C LEU A 97 21.20 -36.35 33.15
N GLU A 98 20.80 -35.09 33.39
CA GLU A 98 20.81 -34.52 34.74
C GLU A 98 19.88 -33.31 34.86
N LYS A 99 19.38 -33.06 36.07
CA LYS A 99 18.65 -31.84 36.46
C LYS A 99 19.58 -30.93 37.28
N SER A 100 19.87 -29.74 36.76
CA SER A 100 20.78 -28.78 37.40
C SER A 100 20.05 -27.49 37.79
N PRO A 101 20.25 -26.96 39.02
CA PRO A 101 19.74 -25.64 39.40
C PRO A 101 20.57 -24.49 38.82
N LYS A 102 21.74 -24.78 38.22
CA LYS A 102 22.65 -23.79 37.64
C LYS A 102 22.71 -23.97 36.12
N PRO A 103 22.85 -22.88 35.34
CA PRO A 103 22.89 -22.94 33.88
C PRO A 103 24.26 -23.42 33.35
N VAL A 104 25.26 -23.65 34.19
CA VAL A 104 26.59 -24.13 33.79
C VAL A 104 26.80 -25.51 34.35
N HIS A 105 27.17 -26.45 33.49
CA HIS A 105 27.32 -27.85 33.88
C HIS A 105 28.58 -28.47 33.26
N THR A 106 29.19 -29.41 33.98
CA THR A 106 30.42 -30.10 33.59
C THR A 106 30.10 -31.58 33.39
N ILE A 107 30.13 -32.02 32.14
CA ILE A 107 29.85 -33.41 31.73
C ILE A 107 31.16 -34.17 31.74
N LYS A 108 31.22 -35.28 32.49
CA LYS A 108 32.41 -36.15 32.59
C LYS A 108 32.14 -37.51 31.92
N GLY A 109 33.20 -38.22 31.54
CA GLY A 109 33.11 -39.57 30.98
C GLY A 109 32.85 -39.61 29.49
N LEU A 110 33.31 -38.58 28.74
CA LEU A 110 33.25 -38.61 27.28
C LEU A 110 34.25 -39.64 26.76
N LYS A 111 33.77 -40.63 26.00
CA LYS A 111 34.64 -41.59 25.31
C LYS A 111 35.41 -40.90 24.18
N LYS A 112 36.66 -41.28 23.95
CA LYS A 112 37.46 -40.79 22.80
C LYS A 112 36.81 -41.16 21.47
N GLU A 113 36.98 -40.30 20.47
CA GLU A 113 36.47 -40.49 19.10
C GLU A 113 34.96 -40.69 19.00
N GLN A 114 34.20 -39.95 19.81
CA GLN A 114 32.74 -40.03 19.84
C GLN A 114 32.11 -38.64 19.77
N ILE A 115 30.95 -38.56 19.14
CA ILE A 115 30.13 -37.35 19.08
C ILE A 115 28.92 -37.48 20.01
N TYR A 116 28.65 -36.42 20.74
CA TYR A 116 27.51 -36.27 21.64
C TYR A 116 26.72 -35.02 21.28
N PHE A 117 25.40 -35.12 21.38
CA PHE A 117 24.46 -34.04 21.14
C PHE A 117 23.72 -33.71 22.42
N TYR A 118 23.69 -32.43 22.81
CA TYR A 118 23.07 -31.96 24.03
C TYR A 118 21.93 -30.99 23.76
N LYS A 119 20.84 -31.15 24.51
CA LYS A 119 19.72 -30.20 24.58
C LYS A 119 19.27 -30.04 26.01
N PHE A 120 18.59 -28.95 26.33
CA PHE A 120 17.97 -28.79 27.64
C PHE A 120 16.54 -28.26 27.57
N LYS A 121 15.79 -28.48 28.66
CA LYS A 121 14.52 -27.83 28.96
C LYS A 121 14.64 -27.07 30.27
N VAL A 122 13.97 -25.93 30.40
CA VAL A 122 13.95 -25.14 31.65
C VAL A 122 12.57 -25.20 32.29
N THR A 123 12.49 -25.05 33.61
CA THR A 123 11.22 -24.81 34.32
C THR A 123 11.34 -23.62 35.26
N LEU A 124 10.25 -22.84 35.33
CA LEU A 124 10.14 -21.63 36.15
C LEU A 124 9.33 -21.87 37.45
N ASP A 125 8.66 -23.02 37.57
CA ASP A 125 7.83 -23.41 38.74
C ASP A 125 8.12 -24.83 39.25
N GLY A 126 8.94 -25.61 38.54
CA GLY A 126 9.25 -27.00 38.88
C GLY A 126 8.30 -28.04 38.28
N SER A 127 7.16 -27.62 37.70
CA SER A 127 6.11 -28.51 37.20
C SER A 127 5.91 -28.43 35.68
N ARG A 128 6.11 -27.25 35.06
CA ARG A 128 6.01 -27.05 33.60
C ARG A 128 7.37 -26.77 32.98
N TYR A 129 7.66 -27.41 31.85
CA TYR A 129 8.95 -27.31 31.16
C TYR A 129 8.81 -26.65 29.79
N SER A 130 9.82 -25.88 29.38
CA SER A 130 9.93 -25.29 28.05
C SER A 130 10.05 -26.37 26.96
N ASP A 131 9.92 -25.93 25.71
CA ASP A 131 10.42 -26.70 24.57
C ASP A 131 11.94 -26.88 24.65
N PHE A 132 12.46 -27.82 23.86
CA PHE A 132 13.89 -28.11 23.83
C PHE A 132 14.70 -26.93 23.26
N SER A 133 15.86 -26.69 23.85
CA SER A 133 16.88 -25.80 23.29
C SER A 133 17.36 -26.24 21.90
N GLN A 134 18.14 -25.37 21.25
CA GLN A 134 19.00 -25.77 20.14
C GLN A 134 19.92 -26.95 20.53
N VAL A 135 20.39 -27.70 19.54
CA VAL A 135 21.35 -28.80 19.75
C VAL A 135 22.76 -28.22 19.92
N LEU A 136 23.48 -28.64 20.95
CA LEU A 136 24.92 -28.47 21.02
C LEU A 136 25.63 -29.78 20.69
N THR A 137 26.50 -29.76 19.70
CA THR A 137 27.36 -30.90 19.35
C THR A 137 28.71 -30.79 20.07
N VAL A 138 29.13 -31.86 20.73
CA VAL A 138 30.45 -31.99 21.39
C VAL A 138 31.11 -33.24 20.85
N SER A 139 32.28 -33.10 20.23
CA SER A 139 33.01 -34.21 19.61
C SER A 139 34.39 -34.37 20.23
N THR A 140 34.71 -35.58 20.69
CA THR A 140 36.05 -35.97 21.14
C THR A 140 36.90 -36.56 20.01
N ALA A 141 36.43 -36.52 18.76
CA ALA A 141 37.18 -36.94 17.59
C ALA A 141 38.18 -35.85 17.15
N LYS A 142 39.42 -36.24 16.81
CA LYS A 142 40.50 -35.31 16.42
C LYS A 142 40.18 -34.48 15.18
N ASN A 143 39.37 -35.01 14.26
CA ASN A 143 38.89 -34.30 13.08
C ASN A 143 37.39 -34.60 12.86
N GLN A 144 36.55 -33.59 13.09
CA GLN A 144 35.09 -33.75 13.03
C GLN A 144 34.59 -34.07 11.62
N GLU A 145 35.18 -33.47 10.59
CA GLU A 145 34.78 -33.71 9.19
C GLU A 145 35.19 -35.10 8.72
N LEU A 146 36.39 -35.56 9.10
CA LEU A 146 36.87 -36.91 8.76
C LEU A 146 36.02 -38.01 9.41
N PHE A 147 35.60 -37.83 10.67
CA PHE A 147 34.75 -38.79 11.38
C PHE A 147 33.36 -38.96 10.73
N PHE A 148 32.77 -37.85 10.24
CA PHE A 148 31.51 -37.92 9.51
C PHE A 148 31.68 -38.56 8.12
N MET A 149 32.80 -38.28 7.44
CA MET A 149 33.15 -38.91 6.15
C MET A 149 33.40 -40.42 6.30
N GLU A 150 34.12 -40.87 7.33
CA GLU A 150 34.39 -42.30 7.58
C GLU A 150 33.13 -43.10 7.93
N ARG A 151 32.17 -42.52 8.69
CA ARG A 151 30.88 -43.18 8.92
C ARG A 151 30.01 -43.24 7.66
N LEU A 152 30.21 -42.33 6.70
CA LEU A 152 29.54 -42.35 5.41
C LEU A 152 30.19 -43.37 4.47
N THR A 153 31.52 -43.48 4.44
CA THR A 153 32.25 -44.44 3.58
C THR A 153 32.21 -45.88 4.10
N LEU A 154 32.19 -46.12 5.42
CA LEU A 154 31.95 -47.46 6.00
C LEU A 154 30.54 -47.99 5.73
N ALA A 155 29.60 -47.14 5.30
CA ALA A 155 28.30 -47.55 4.81
C ALA A 155 28.30 -47.90 3.30
N GLU A 156 29.37 -47.58 2.56
CA GLU A 156 29.49 -47.74 1.11
C GLU A 156 30.52 -48.80 0.66
N GLU A 157 31.55 -49.15 1.44
CA GLU A 157 32.58 -50.14 1.07
C GLU A 157 32.21 -51.62 1.36
N GLY A 158 30.93 -51.95 1.26
CA GLY A 158 30.38 -53.27 1.56
C GLY A 158 29.87 -54.08 0.36
N SER A 159 30.41 -53.92 -0.85
CA SER A 159 30.34 -54.94 -1.92
C SER A 159 31.09 -54.53 -3.19
N GLY A 160 32.22 -55.18 -3.49
CA GLY A 160 32.89 -55.16 -4.78
C GLY A 160 33.17 -56.57 -5.31
N SER A 161 32.62 -56.85 -6.49
CA SER A 161 32.94 -57.88 -7.51
C SER A 161 33.04 -59.38 -7.14
N LEU A 162 32.21 -60.22 -7.79
CA LEU A 162 32.67 -61.34 -8.66
C LEU A 162 31.50 -62.03 -9.37
N GLN A 163 31.84 -62.63 -10.53
CA GLN A 163 31.00 -63.18 -11.59
C GLN A 163 30.13 -64.40 -11.22
N MET A 164 29.14 -64.60 -12.11
CA MET A 164 28.11 -65.64 -12.20
C MET A 164 28.47 -67.06 -11.74
N LYS A 165 27.52 -67.69 -11.03
CA LYS A 165 27.02 -69.04 -11.36
C LYS A 165 25.57 -69.23 -10.89
N SER A 166 24.83 -69.93 -11.74
CA SER A 166 23.40 -70.22 -11.78
C SER A 166 22.86 -71.09 -10.64
N THR A 167 21.69 -70.75 -10.08
CA THR A 167 20.45 -71.58 -10.04
C THR A 167 19.31 -70.82 -9.32
N GLU A 168 18.07 -71.21 -9.64
CA GLU A 168 16.82 -70.46 -9.48
C GLU A 168 16.21 -70.36 -8.06
N SER A 169 15.42 -69.28 -7.91
CA SER A 169 14.26 -69.05 -7.02
C SER A 169 14.57 -68.78 -5.53
N LYS A 170 14.02 -67.73 -4.88
CA LYS A 170 12.72 -67.06 -5.02
C LYS A 170 12.83 -65.53 -4.92
N ARG A 171 12.07 -64.85 -5.80
CA ARG A 171 11.71 -63.42 -5.73
C ARG A 171 11.04 -63.06 -4.40
N ILE A 172 11.40 -61.89 -3.86
CA ILE A 172 10.43 -60.98 -3.25
C ILE A 172 10.56 -59.63 -3.96
N SER A 173 9.40 -59.12 -4.36
CA SER A 173 9.06 -58.07 -5.33
C SER A 173 9.86 -56.75 -5.27
N SER A 174 10.24 -56.28 -6.47
CA SER A 174 10.52 -54.88 -6.79
C SER A 174 9.30 -53.99 -6.54
N LEU A 175 9.53 -52.75 -6.08
CA LEU A 175 8.47 -51.75 -5.90
C LEU A 175 7.73 -51.47 -7.23
N PRO A 176 6.43 -51.15 -7.19
CA PRO A 176 5.67 -50.77 -8.39
C PRO A 176 6.25 -49.51 -9.02
N SER A 177 6.32 -49.46 -10.36
CA SER A 177 6.83 -48.33 -11.17
C SER A 177 5.98 -47.04 -11.11
N LYS A 178 5.14 -46.86 -10.07
CA LYS A 178 4.19 -45.74 -9.92
C LYS A 178 4.31 -44.94 -8.61
N THR A 179 5.22 -45.29 -7.70
CA THR A 179 5.40 -44.58 -6.42
C THR A 179 6.06 -43.21 -6.61
N SER A 180 5.37 -42.11 -6.31
CA SER A 180 5.83 -40.73 -6.52
C SER A 180 5.65 -39.85 -5.27
N ILE A 181 6.47 -38.79 -5.16
CA ILE A 181 6.30 -37.69 -4.20
C ILE A 181 5.62 -36.52 -4.92
N ARG A 182 4.62 -35.94 -4.28
CA ARG A 182 3.79 -34.83 -4.78
C ARG A 182 3.81 -33.70 -3.76
N GLY A 183 3.76 -32.46 -4.22
CA GLY A 183 3.66 -31.33 -3.32
C GLY A 183 2.94 -30.15 -3.95
N THR A 184 2.19 -29.43 -3.12
CA THR A 184 1.51 -28.19 -3.48
C THR A 184 2.06 -27.06 -2.60
N PRO A 185 2.32 -25.87 -3.18
CA PRO A 185 2.69 -24.73 -2.38
C PRO A 185 1.50 -24.23 -1.55
N ARG A 186 1.78 -23.58 -0.42
CA ARG A 186 0.74 -23.00 0.45
C ARG A 186 0.54 -21.50 0.20
N PRO A 187 -0.69 -20.97 0.42
CA PRO A 187 -1.03 -19.56 0.14
C PRO A 187 -0.20 -18.49 0.89
N HIS A 188 0.39 -18.82 2.05
CA HIS A 188 1.16 -17.87 2.88
C HIS A 188 2.63 -18.29 3.05
N GLY A 189 3.19 -19.01 2.09
CA GLY A 189 4.52 -19.64 2.21
C GLY A 189 4.47 -21.04 2.81
N GLY A 190 5.53 -21.81 2.57
CA GLY A 190 5.59 -23.24 2.89
C GLY A 190 5.06 -24.17 1.79
N ALA A 191 5.24 -25.47 2.00
CA ALA A 191 4.79 -26.53 1.09
C ALA A 191 4.03 -27.63 1.84
N GLN A 192 2.98 -28.16 1.22
CA GLN A 192 2.34 -29.39 1.66
C GLN A 192 2.81 -30.53 0.77
N LEU A 193 3.42 -31.54 1.37
CA LEU A 193 4.05 -32.67 0.69
C LEU A 193 3.30 -33.96 1.04
N SER A 194 3.14 -34.82 0.04
CA SER A 194 2.56 -36.16 0.20
C SER A 194 3.28 -37.15 -0.71
N TRP A 195 3.34 -38.42 -0.33
CA TRP A 195 3.95 -39.45 -1.16
C TRP A 195 3.17 -40.76 -1.07
N ASP A 196 3.36 -41.60 -2.07
CA ASP A 196 2.77 -42.93 -2.10
C ASP A 196 3.43 -43.81 -1.03
N SER A 197 2.62 -44.45 -0.17
CA SER A 197 3.13 -45.25 0.93
C SER A 197 3.78 -46.53 0.42
N ILE A 198 4.97 -46.83 0.93
CA ILE A 198 5.68 -48.08 0.67
C ILE A 198 5.19 -49.14 1.66
N PRO A 199 4.75 -50.32 1.17
CA PRO A 199 4.33 -51.41 2.04
C PRO A 199 5.43 -51.78 3.04
N ARG A 200 5.08 -51.86 4.33
CA ARG A 200 5.98 -52.19 5.45
C ARG A 200 7.06 -51.16 5.79
N ALA A 201 7.02 -49.95 5.20
CA ALA A 201 7.89 -48.87 5.65
C ALA A 201 7.51 -48.41 7.07
N LEU A 202 8.50 -48.38 7.95
CA LEU A 202 8.34 -47.94 9.33
C LEU A 202 8.29 -46.41 9.40
N HIS A 203 9.29 -45.76 8.79
CA HIS A 203 9.41 -44.29 8.76
C HIS A 203 10.06 -43.82 7.45
N TYR A 204 9.78 -42.56 7.11
CA TYR A 204 10.39 -41.82 6.01
C TYR A 204 11.22 -40.65 6.53
N ASN A 205 12.38 -40.41 5.92
CA ASN A 205 13.22 -39.25 6.15
C ASN A 205 13.10 -38.31 4.96
N LEU A 206 12.65 -37.08 5.23
CA LEU A 206 12.49 -36.04 4.22
C LEU A 206 13.63 -35.02 4.32
N TYR A 207 14.18 -34.67 3.16
CA TYR A 207 15.25 -33.70 3.00
C TYR A 207 14.84 -32.61 2.01
N ARG A 208 15.39 -31.41 2.17
CA ARG A 208 15.18 -30.25 1.30
C ARG A 208 16.49 -29.57 0.98
N ALA A 209 16.67 -29.20 -0.29
CA ALA A 209 17.76 -28.35 -0.76
C ALA A 209 17.17 -27.12 -1.46
N GLU A 210 17.84 -25.97 -1.32
CA GLU A 210 17.68 -24.84 -2.25
C GLU A 210 18.50 -25.14 -3.51
N GLU A 211 18.12 -24.57 -4.65
CA GLU A 211 18.85 -24.78 -5.91
C GLU A 211 20.36 -24.49 -5.74
N GLY A 212 21.20 -25.48 -6.08
CA GLY A 212 22.66 -25.40 -5.94
C GLY A 212 23.21 -25.55 -4.51
N ARG A 213 22.38 -25.82 -3.50
CA ARG A 213 22.79 -26.04 -2.09
C ARG A 213 22.66 -27.50 -1.65
N PRO A 214 23.42 -27.95 -0.63
CA PRO A 214 23.29 -29.30 -0.09
C PRO A 214 21.93 -29.54 0.60
N TYR A 215 21.50 -30.80 0.62
CA TYR A 215 20.24 -31.22 1.24
C TYR A 215 20.33 -31.15 2.78
N ALA A 216 19.41 -30.41 3.38
CA ALA A 216 19.16 -30.38 4.81
C ALA A 216 18.03 -31.34 5.19
N PHE A 217 18.17 -32.03 6.33
CA PHE A 217 17.13 -32.89 6.86
C PHE A 217 15.98 -32.05 7.45
N LEU A 218 14.74 -32.37 7.06
CA LEU A 218 13.54 -31.69 7.56
C LEU A 218 12.87 -32.46 8.70
N THR A 219 12.54 -33.73 8.46
CA THR A 219 11.80 -34.54 9.43
C THR A 219 11.94 -36.04 9.18
N GLN A 220 11.66 -36.83 10.21
CA GLN A 220 11.34 -38.25 10.11
C GLN A 220 9.87 -38.45 10.48
N THR A 221 9.12 -39.21 9.71
CA THR A 221 7.67 -39.41 9.94
C THR A 221 7.21 -40.80 9.50
N ALA A 222 6.28 -41.41 10.25
CA ALA A 222 5.57 -42.62 9.81
C ALA A 222 4.41 -42.30 8.85
N LYS A 223 3.97 -41.04 8.82
CA LYS A 223 2.91 -40.56 7.93
C LYS A 223 3.48 -40.33 6.53
N ASN A 224 2.68 -40.56 5.51
CA ASN A 224 3.04 -40.32 4.11
C ASN A 224 2.76 -38.87 3.64
N GLN A 225 2.77 -37.93 4.59
CA GLN A 225 2.56 -36.51 4.35
C GLN A 225 3.36 -35.67 5.35
N TYR A 226 3.79 -34.49 4.91
CA TYR A 226 4.50 -33.52 5.74
C TYR A 226 4.20 -32.09 5.28
N GLU A 227 4.19 -31.18 6.25
CA GLU A 227 3.99 -29.76 6.00
C GLU A 227 5.30 -29.02 6.29
N ASP A 228 5.97 -28.56 5.24
CA ASP A 228 7.16 -27.73 5.36
C ASP A 228 6.74 -26.26 5.54
N LYS A 229 6.68 -25.82 6.79
CA LYS A 229 6.35 -24.43 7.16
C LYS A 229 7.53 -23.47 7.01
N GLN A 230 8.74 -23.99 6.73
CA GLN A 230 9.97 -23.20 6.68
C GLN A 230 10.44 -22.89 5.27
N ALA A 231 9.79 -23.43 4.23
CA ALA A 231 10.13 -23.13 2.85
C ALA A 231 9.80 -21.66 2.54
N ALA A 232 10.82 -20.88 2.19
CA ALA A 232 10.69 -19.45 1.92
C ALA A 232 9.96 -19.20 0.60
N ALA A 233 9.17 -18.13 0.58
CA ALA A 233 8.38 -17.78 -0.59
C ALA A 233 9.26 -17.18 -1.70
N GLY A 234 8.95 -17.48 -2.96
CA GLY A 234 9.73 -17.05 -4.13
C GLY A 234 10.94 -17.94 -4.43
N THR A 235 11.23 -18.93 -3.58
CA THR A 235 12.39 -19.82 -3.70
C THR A 235 12.02 -21.15 -4.31
N GLN A 236 12.92 -21.70 -5.14
CA GLN A 236 12.81 -23.06 -5.69
C GLN A 236 13.52 -24.06 -4.78
N TYR A 237 12.79 -25.10 -4.39
CA TYR A 237 13.29 -26.17 -3.52
C TYR A 237 13.23 -27.54 -4.20
N SER A 238 14.21 -28.39 -3.88
CA SER A 238 14.23 -29.80 -4.23
C SER A 238 14.01 -30.65 -2.96
N TYR A 239 13.05 -31.56 -2.99
CA TYR A 239 12.71 -32.45 -1.89
C TYR A 239 13.07 -33.89 -2.22
N LYS A 240 13.83 -34.51 -1.32
CA LYS A 240 14.30 -35.89 -1.45
C LYS A 240 13.81 -36.71 -0.27
N LEU A 241 13.32 -37.92 -0.53
CA LEU A 241 12.76 -38.81 0.48
C LEU A 241 13.59 -40.10 0.56
N LYS A 242 13.77 -40.61 1.78
CA LYS A 242 14.30 -41.95 2.06
C LYS A 242 13.31 -42.71 2.93
N TYR A 243 13.27 -44.02 2.84
CA TYR A 243 12.40 -44.86 3.69
C TYR A 243 13.17 -46.02 4.30
N THR A 244 12.69 -46.55 5.42
CA THR A 244 13.29 -47.74 6.06
C THR A 244 12.22 -48.78 6.36
N LEU A 245 12.56 -50.05 6.15
CA LEU A 245 11.71 -51.20 6.50
C LEU A 245 12.06 -51.80 7.87
N ASP A 246 13.27 -51.51 8.38
CA ASP A 246 13.85 -52.16 9.57
C ASP A 246 14.36 -51.17 10.63
N GLY A 247 14.27 -49.86 10.35
CA GLY A 247 14.73 -48.79 11.23
C GLY A 247 16.24 -48.59 11.25
N LYS A 248 17.01 -49.42 10.52
CA LYS A 248 18.48 -49.43 10.53
C LYS A 248 19.08 -49.04 9.19
N LYS A 249 18.47 -49.45 8.08
CA LYS A 249 18.92 -49.13 6.71
C LYS A 249 17.86 -48.30 5.98
N TYR A 250 18.30 -47.20 5.37
CA TYR A 250 17.44 -46.29 4.61
C TYR A 250 17.68 -46.46 3.12
N GLN A 251 16.60 -46.66 2.37
CA GLN A 251 16.57 -46.77 0.92
C GLN A 251 16.10 -45.46 0.30
N GLU A 252 16.63 -45.13 -0.88
CA GLU A 252 16.27 -43.92 -1.61
C GLU A 252 14.87 -44.07 -2.24
N PHE A 253 14.05 -43.02 -2.13
CA PHE A 253 12.81 -42.94 -2.87
C PHE A 253 13.12 -42.54 -4.33
N PRO A 254 12.48 -43.16 -5.34
CA PRO A 254 12.92 -43.08 -6.73
C PRO A 254 12.79 -41.69 -7.38
N HIS A 255 11.99 -40.78 -6.81
CA HIS A 255 11.74 -39.46 -7.40
C HIS A 255 12.05 -38.32 -6.42
N ILE A 256 12.66 -37.27 -6.96
CA ILE A 256 12.88 -35.98 -6.30
C ILE A 256 11.78 -35.02 -6.75
N LEU A 257 11.14 -34.34 -5.81
CA LEU A 257 10.15 -33.30 -6.12
C LEU A 257 10.83 -31.94 -6.18
N ASN A 258 10.76 -31.27 -7.33
CA ASN A 258 11.11 -29.86 -7.42
C ASN A 258 9.84 -29.03 -7.30
N LEU A 259 9.84 -28.07 -6.37
CA LEU A 259 8.70 -27.23 -6.07
C LEU A 259 9.13 -25.77 -5.94
N LYS A 260 8.56 -24.90 -6.76
CA LYS A 260 8.70 -23.45 -6.61
C LYS A 260 7.62 -22.96 -5.64
N ILE A 261 8.03 -22.40 -4.51
CA ILE A 261 7.09 -21.75 -3.60
C ILE A 261 6.76 -20.40 -4.24
N PRO A 262 5.51 -20.13 -4.62
CA PRO A 262 5.13 -18.82 -5.12
C PRO A 262 5.54 -17.80 -4.06
N GLY A 263 6.06 -16.65 -4.49
CA GLY A 263 6.27 -15.53 -3.59
C GLY A 263 5.00 -15.34 -2.77
N GLN A 264 5.13 -15.08 -1.47
CA GLN A 264 3.99 -14.58 -0.72
C GLN A 264 3.52 -13.39 -1.56
N PRO A 265 2.24 -13.31 -1.98
CA PRO A 265 1.70 -11.99 -2.08
C PRO A 265 1.94 -11.43 -0.68
N TYR A 266 2.76 -10.38 -0.61
CA TYR A 266 2.58 -9.42 0.44
C TYR A 266 1.06 -9.23 0.52
N GLU A 267 0.41 -9.57 1.64
CA GLU A 267 -0.95 -9.09 1.87
C GLU A 267 -0.80 -7.60 2.12
N ASN A 268 -0.53 -6.90 1.03
CA ASN A 268 -0.59 -5.49 0.93
C ASN A 268 -2.05 -5.18 1.22
N GLY A 269 -2.34 -4.43 2.27
CA GLY A 269 -3.71 -4.00 2.57
C GLY A 269 -4.39 -3.38 1.34
N ASN A 270 -3.59 -2.91 0.39
CA ASN A 270 -3.96 -2.27 -0.85
C ASN A 270 -3.89 -3.19 -2.10
N SER A 271 -4.24 -4.48 -1.99
CA SER A 271 -4.27 -5.47 -3.10
C SER A 271 -5.68 -5.91 -3.52
N GLY A 272 -6.69 -5.05 -3.33
CA GLY A 272 -8.07 -5.32 -3.75
C GLY A 272 -8.24 -5.33 -5.27
N ARG A 273 -9.46 -5.56 -5.75
CA ARG A 273 -9.79 -5.63 -7.18
C ARG A 273 -10.59 -4.42 -7.64
N LEU A 274 -10.27 -3.91 -8.83
CA LEU A 274 -11.10 -2.93 -9.52
C LEU A 274 -12.34 -3.59 -10.14
N TYR A 275 -13.37 -2.79 -10.41
CA TYR A 275 -14.53 -3.25 -11.15
C TYR A 275 -14.17 -3.53 -12.62
N GLU A 276 -14.28 -4.80 -13.05
CA GLU A 276 -13.79 -5.25 -14.35
C GLU A 276 -14.85 -5.21 -15.47
N LYS A 277 -16.14 -5.04 -15.14
CA LYS A 277 -17.25 -5.11 -16.12
C LYS A 277 -17.56 -3.80 -16.84
N GLY A 278 -16.83 -2.73 -16.54
CA GLY A 278 -17.05 -1.41 -17.12
C GLY A 278 -16.46 -0.34 -16.22
N ALA A 279 -17.13 0.81 -16.20
CA ALA A 279 -16.94 1.83 -15.18
C ALA A 279 -17.59 1.38 -13.85
N GLU A 280 -16.96 1.68 -12.73
CA GLU A 280 -17.41 1.31 -11.38
C GLU A 280 -18.77 1.94 -11.02
N SER A 281 -19.06 3.13 -11.54
CA SER A 281 -20.39 3.77 -11.40
C SER A 281 -21.55 2.94 -11.97
N GLN A 282 -21.26 1.91 -12.77
CA GLN A 282 -22.25 0.95 -13.27
C GLN A 282 -22.47 -0.24 -12.33
N ALA A 283 -21.61 -0.44 -11.32
CA ALA A 283 -21.63 -1.62 -10.44
C ALA A 283 -22.92 -1.73 -9.64
N SER A 284 -23.45 -0.61 -9.12
CA SER A 284 -24.68 -0.61 -8.32
C SER A 284 -25.95 -0.80 -9.15
N ASN A 285 -25.87 -0.67 -10.48
CA ASN A 285 -26.97 -0.89 -11.43
C ASN A 285 -28.33 -0.29 -10.98
N ARG A 286 -28.31 0.94 -10.47
CA ARG A 286 -29.54 1.61 -10.00
C ARG A 286 -30.43 1.97 -11.17
N ILE A 287 -31.73 1.72 -11.04
CA ILE A 287 -32.73 2.24 -11.99
C ILE A 287 -32.73 3.77 -11.96
N SER A 288 -33.15 4.44 -13.04
CA SER A 288 -33.19 5.90 -13.08
C SER A 288 -34.12 6.49 -12.00
N PRO A 289 -33.86 7.72 -11.51
CA PRO A 289 -34.74 8.42 -10.56
C PRO A 289 -36.20 8.43 -11.00
N MET A 290 -36.43 8.69 -12.30
CA MET A 290 -37.77 8.67 -12.91
C MET A 290 -38.46 7.30 -12.78
N HIS A 291 -37.75 6.20 -13.05
CA HIS A 291 -38.32 4.86 -12.93
C HIS A 291 -38.59 4.47 -11.47
N LEU A 292 -37.72 4.86 -10.54
CA LEU A 292 -37.98 4.67 -9.13
C LEU A 292 -39.23 5.46 -8.72
N ALA A 293 -39.30 6.76 -9.01
CA ALA A 293 -40.47 7.60 -8.72
C ALA A 293 -41.76 7.01 -9.30
N LYS A 294 -41.74 6.58 -10.58
CA LYS A 294 -42.88 5.91 -11.23
C LYS A 294 -43.32 4.66 -10.47
N SER A 295 -42.38 3.84 -10.01
CA SER A 295 -42.68 2.61 -9.25
C SER A 295 -43.31 2.88 -7.88
N LEU A 296 -43.15 4.10 -7.35
CA LEU A 296 -43.68 4.55 -6.08
C LEU A 296 -45.06 5.22 -6.22
N MET A 297 -45.50 5.53 -7.44
CA MET A 297 -46.78 6.23 -7.68
C MET A 297 -48.03 5.44 -7.27
N SER A 298 -47.93 4.11 -7.13
CA SER A 298 -49.04 3.26 -6.68
C SER A 298 -49.31 3.34 -5.17
N TYR A 299 -48.45 4.01 -4.42
CA TYR A 299 -48.57 4.22 -2.98
C TYR A 299 -49.12 5.63 -2.68
N ASP A 300 -49.82 5.75 -1.57
CA ASP A 300 -50.39 7.01 -1.11
C ASP A 300 -49.35 7.82 -0.32
N VAL A 301 -48.57 7.12 0.51
CA VAL A 301 -47.52 7.70 1.36
C VAL A 301 -46.18 7.06 1.04
N ILE A 302 -45.19 7.91 0.76
CA ILE A 302 -43.80 7.49 0.54
C ILE A 302 -42.98 7.98 1.72
N SER A 303 -42.47 7.04 2.50
CA SER A 303 -41.57 7.30 3.62
C SER A 303 -40.13 7.01 3.23
N PHE A 304 -39.21 7.82 3.72
CA PHE A 304 -37.78 7.71 3.45
C PHE A 304 -37.00 7.62 4.74
N ASP A 305 -35.99 6.78 4.76
CA ASP A 305 -34.88 6.95 5.68
C ASP A 305 -34.11 8.25 5.35
N VAL A 306 -33.40 8.80 6.34
CA VAL A 306 -32.72 10.11 6.21
C VAL A 306 -31.26 9.97 5.83
N PHE A 307 -30.43 9.34 6.67
CA PHE A 307 -28.98 9.33 6.51
C PHE A 307 -28.53 8.14 5.67
N ASP A 308 -27.60 8.36 4.74
CA ASP A 308 -27.20 7.40 3.70
C ASP A 308 -28.31 7.02 2.68
N THR A 309 -29.50 7.62 2.84
CA THR A 309 -30.62 7.56 1.89
C THR A 309 -30.90 8.93 1.25
N LEU A 310 -31.41 9.91 2.00
CA LEU A 310 -31.68 11.27 1.51
C LEU A 310 -30.47 12.19 1.62
N LEU A 311 -29.71 12.06 2.71
CA LEU A 311 -28.54 12.86 3.04
C LEU A 311 -27.29 11.99 3.08
N PHE A 312 -26.23 12.44 2.42
CA PHE A 312 -24.91 11.86 2.53
C PHE A 312 -24.01 12.70 3.44
N ARG A 313 -23.00 12.04 4.00
CA ARG A 313 -21.86 12.69 4.65
C ARG A 313 -20.60 12.49 3.81
N PRO A 314 -19.62 13.40 3.87
CA PRO A 314 -18.37 13.26 3.14
C PRO A 314 -17.39 12.33 3.88
N PHE A 315 -17.90 11.31 4.58
CA PHE A 315 -17.13 10.34 5.36
C PHE A 315 -17.68 8.94 5.08
N SER A 316 -16.80 7.93 5.03
CA SER A 316 -17.25 6.53 4.93
C SER A 316 -17.73 5.97 6.28
N ARG A 317 -17.34 6.61 7.38
CA ARG A 317 -17.88 6.36 8.73
C ARG A 317 -18.46 7.66 9.27
N PRO A 318 -19.78 7.74 9.55
CA PRO A 318 -20.40 8.95 10.10
C PRO A 318 -19.73 9.47 11.38
N SER A 319 -19.23 8.57 12.23
CA SER A 319 -18.55 8.93 13.49
C SER A 319 -17.21 9.65 13.30
N ASP A 320 -16.64 9.69 12.09
CA ASP A 320 -15.42 10.46 11.83
C ASP A 320 -15.66 11.97 11.81
N LEU A 321 -16.92 12.43 11.74
CA LEU A 321 -17.28 13.83 12.01
C LEU A 321 -16.82 14.27 13.41
N PHE A 322 -16.81 13.37 14.39
CA PHE A 322 -16.38 13.68 15.76
C PHE A 322 -14.88 13.98 15.87
N ILE A 323 -14.08 13.68 14.84
CA ILE A 323 -12.67 14.07 14.79
C ILE A 323 -12.57 15.60 14.62
N LEU A 324 -13.41 16.18 13.75
CA LEU A 324 -13.48 17.63 13.54
C LEU A 324 -13.99 18.32 14.82
N MET A 325 -14.97 17.72 15.50
CA MET A 325 -15.42 18.21 16.79
C MET A 325 -14.32 18.24 17.85
N GLY A 326 -13.54 17.17 17.98
CA GLY A 326 -12.43 17.12 18.93
C GLY A 326 -11.39 18.20 18.66
N GLN A 327 -11.14 18.53 17.39
CA GLN A 327 -10.25 19.61 17.01
C GLN A 327 -10.82 21.00 17.34
N GLU A 328 -12.10 21.26 17.06
CA GLU A 328 -12.76 22.54 17.36
C GLU A 328 -12.95 22.78 18.86
N LEU A 329 -13.19 21.72 19.64
CA LEU A 329 -13.33 21.78 21.09
C LEU A 329 -11.98 21.72 21.83
N ASP A 330 -10.88 21.41 21.13
CA ASP A 330 -9.56 21.14 21.70
C ASP A 330 -9.56 20.02 22.75
N ILE A 331 -10.20 18.89 22.43
CA ILE A 331 -10.36 17.73 23.32
C ILE A 331 -9.74 16.49 22.69
N MET A 332 -8.73 15.96 23.38
CA MET A 332 -8.12 14.67 23.04
C MET A 332 -9.13 13.53 23.17
N ASP A 333 -9.05 12.55 22.27
CA ASP A 333 -9.89 11.35 22.27
C ASP A 333 -11.41 11.62 22.22
N PHE A 334 -11.83 12.82 21.80
CA PHE A 334 -13.24 13.24 21.79
C PHE A 334 -14.16 12.26 21.06
N THR A 335 -13.69 11.66 19.95
CA THR A 335 -14.48 10.66 19.22
C THR A 335 -14.88 9.47 20.09
N GLU A 336 -13.95 8.92 20.87
CA GLU A 336 -14.24 7.78 21.75
C GLU A 336 -15.10 8.22 22.94
N ILE A 337 -14.84 9.40 23.51
CA ILE A 337 -15.67 9.98 24.57
C ILE A 337 -17.11 10.13 24.10
N ARG A 338 -17.32 10.70 22.91
CA ARG A 338 -18.65 10.92 22.33
C ARG A 338 -19.39 9.63 21.99
N LEU A 339 -18.69 8.60 21.51
CA LEU A 339 -19.26 7.28 21.24
C LEU A 339 -19.62 6.53 22.53
N ASN A 340 -18.74 6.58 23.54
CA ASN A 340 -18.99 5.95 24.83
C ASN A 340 -20.13 6.64 25.60
N ALA A 341 -20.20 7.97 25.53
CA ALA A 341 -21.31 8.74 26.10
C ALA A 341 -22.65 8.35 25.47
N GLU A 342 -22.68 8.13 24.16
CA GLU A 342 -23.90 7.64 23.51
C GLU A 342 -24.29 6.24 23.99
N GLU A 343 -23.36 5.29 23.99
CA GLU A 343 -23.66 3.92 24.42
C GLU A 343 -24.06 3.85 25.91
N GLU A 344 -23.43 4.67 26.76
CA GLU A 344 -23.81 4.77 28.17
C GLU A 344 -25.21 5.38 28.33
N ALA A 345 -25.54 6.46 27.62
CA ALA A 345 -26.90 7.02 27.61
C ALA A 345 -27.94 5.97 27.14
N ARG A 346 -27.59 5.16 26.12
CA ARG A 346 -28.46 4.08 25.63
C ARG A 346 -28.66 2.99 26.69
N ARG A 347 -27.63 2.70 27.48
CA ARG A 347 -27.70 1.75 28.61
C ARG A 347 -28.56 2.30 29.75
N GLU A 348 -28.41 3.58 30.10
CA GLU A 348 -29.25 4.24 31.10
C GLU A 348 -30.72 4.22 30.69
N ASN A 349 -31.04 4.61 29.45
CA ASN A 349 -32.42 4.60 28.96
C ASN A 349 -33.01 3.18 28.87
N GLN A 350 -32.20 2.16 28.59
CA GLN A 350 -32.67 0.77 28.62
C GLN A 350 -33.14 0.35 30.02
N LEU A 351 -32.48 0.83 31.07
CA LEU A 351 -32.84 0.56 32.46
C LEU A 351 -34.02 1.41 32.93
N LEU A 352 -34.05 2.69 32.55
CA LEU A 352 -35.02 3.67 33.03
C LEU A 352 -36.36 3.63 32.26
N ARG A 353 -36.29 3.42 30.94
CA ARG A 353 -37.43 3.55 30.01
C ARG A 353 -37.73 2.27 29.23
N GLY A 354 -36.89 1.23 29.36
CA GLY A 354 -37.07 -0.03 28.66
C GLY A 354 -36.72 -0.02 27.16
N ASN A 355 -36.18 1.08 26.64
CA ASN A 355 -35.75 1.24 25.24
C ASN A 355 -34.34 1.85 25.17
N ARG A 356 -33.70 1.82 24.01
CA ARG A 356 -32.32 2.30 23.81
C ARG A 356 -32.23 3.64 23.07
N GLU A 357 -33.34 4.35 22.92
CA GLU A 357 -33.33 5.64 22.23
C GLU A 357 -32.82 6.73 23.14
N VAL A 358 -32.02 7.63 22.58
CA VAL A 358 -31.33 8.71 23.31
C VAL A 358 -31.46 10.01 22.55
N THR A 359 -31.50 11.12 23.29
CA THR A 359 -31.47 12.46 22.71
C THR A 359 -30.04 13.02 22.69
N LEU A 360 -29.78 13.96 21.80
CA LEU A 360 -28.51 14.70 21.77
C LEU A 360 -28.17 15.31 23.14
N LYS A 361 -29.17 15.84 23.85
CA LYS A 361 -29.02 16.42 25.19
C LYS A 361 -28.55 15.39 26.23
N GLU A 362 -29.14 14.19 26.24
CA GLU A 362 -28.72 13.12 27.16
C GLU A 362 -27.28 12.69 26.91
N ILE A 363 -26.87 12.63 25.63
CA ILE A 363 -25.50 12.30 25.28
C ILE A 363 -24.54 13.40 25.75
N TYR A 364 -24.85 14.66 25.44
CA TYR A 364 -23.96 15.77 25.78
C TYR A 364 -23.86 16.05 27.28
N ARG A 365 -24.87 15.65 28.06
CA ARG A 365 -24.76 15.61 29.53
C ARG A 365 -23.62 14.71 30.01
N LEU A 366 -23.46 13.52 29.40
CA LEU A 366 -22.37 12.61 29.74
C LEU A 366 -21.02 13.09 29.17
N VAL A 367 -21.01 13.65 27.96
CA VAL A 367 -19.80 14.27 27.38
C VAL A 367 -19.30 15.41 28.25
N SER A 368 -20.19 16.30 28.72
CA SER A 368 -19.86 17.41 29.61
C SER A 368 -19.29 16.93 30.95
N GLN A 369 -19.85 15.87 31.54
CA GLN A 369 -19.32 15.29 32.78
C GLN A 369 -17.88 14.79 32.63
N GLU A 370 -17.54 14.19 31.49
CA GLU A 370 -16.20 13.67 31.22
C GLU A 370 -15.20 14.79 30.83
N THR A 371 -15.65 15.77 30.05
CA THR A 371 -14.76 16.75 29.39
C THR A 371 -14.74 18.12 30.04
N GLY A 372 -15.72 18.45 30.87
CA GLY A 372 -15.95 19.79 31.40
C GLY A 372 -16.49 20.81 30.38
N THR A 373 -16.90 20.36 29.18
CA THR A 373 -17.49 21.24 28.16
C THR A 373 -18.90 21.68 28.53
N GLU A 374 -19.30 22.84 28.02
CA GLU A 374 -20.68 23.29 28.12
C GLU A 374 -21.58 22.46 27.18
N GLU A 375 -22.56 21.76 27.76
CA GLU A 375 -23.45 20.81 27.07
C GLU A 375 -24.10 21.42 25.82
N GLU A 376 -24.74 22.58 25.97
CA GLU A 376 -25.49 23.23 24.90
C GLU A 376 -24.58 23.69 23.76
N LYS A 377 -23.41 24.23 24.10
CA LYS A 377 -22.43 24.69 23.10
C LYS A 377 -21.86 23.54 22.29
N ALA A 378 -21.51 22.43 22.95
CA ALA A 378 -20.93 21.27 22.28
C ALA A 378 -21.98 20.52 21.43
N ALA A 379 -23.23 20.41 21.91
CA ALA A 379 -24.34 19.87 21.13
C ALA A 379 -24.67 20.73 19.90
N ALA A 380 -24.70 22.05 20.05
CA ALA A 380 -24.91 22.99 18.94
C ALA A 380 -23.79 22.91 17.91
N LEU A 381 -22.54 22.70 18.35
CA LEU A 381 -21.40 22.48 17.45
C LEU A 381 -21.58 21.21 16.60
N GLU A 382 -21.96 20.07 17.22
CA GLU A 382 -22.24 18.82 16.47
C GLU A 382 -23.29 19.05 15.39
N PHE A 383 -24.41 19.69 15.75
CA PHE A 383 -25.47 20.01 14.80
C PHE A 383 -25.00 20.95 13.69
N SER A 384 -24.21 21.98 14.02
CA SER A 384 -23.69 22.92 13.03
C SER A 384 -22.77 22.24 12.01
N LEU A 385 -21.94 21.29 12.45
CA LEU A 385 -21.06 20.52 11.59
C LEU A 385 -21.86 19.53 10.73
N GLU A 386 -22.87 18.88 11.30
CA GLU A 386 -23.80 18.04 10.53
C GLU A 386 -24.49 18.85 9.43
N LYS A 387 -25.01 20.03 9.75
CA LYS A 387 -25.65 20.94 8.78
C LYS A 387 -24.71 21.41 7.68
N LYS A 388 -23.44 21.64 8.02
CA LYS A 388 -22.41 22.11 7.08
C LYS A 388 -21.92 21.01 6.14
N LEU A 389 -21.76 19.78 6.64
CA LEU A 389 -21.12 18.69 5.90
C LEU A 389 -22.13 17.75 5.24
N CYS A 390 -23.32 17.57 5.82
CA CYS A 390 -24.38 16.81 5.17
C CYS A 390 -24.83 17.49 3.88
N TYR A 391 -25.18 16.67 2.90
CA TYR A 391 -25.60 17.14 1.59
C TYR A 391 -26.64 16.20 0.99
N ALA A 392 -27.49 16.74 0.13
CA ALA A 392 -28.48 15.92 -0.55
C ALA A 392 -27.82 14.84 -1.42
N ASN A 393 -28.33 13.62 -1.29
CA ASN A 393 -28.19 12.59 -2.30
C ASN A 393 -28.87 13.07 -3.60
N PRO A 394 -28.11 13.38 -4.68
CA PRO A 394 -28.70 13.96 -5.89
C PRO A 394 -29.75 13.06 -6.54
N TYR A 395 -29.56 11.74 -6.47
CA TYR A 395 -30.50 10.75 -6.99
C TYR A 395 -31.83 10.81 -6.25
N MET A 396 -31.82 10.78 -4.93
CA MET A 396 -33.05 10.84 -4.12
C MET A 396 -33.70 12.22 -4.14
N LEU A 397 -32.94 13.29 -4.31
CA LEU A 397 -33.49 14.63 -4.44
C LEU A 397 -34.34 14.77 -5.71
N GLU A 398 -33.93 14.14 -6.82
CA GLU A 398 -34.74 14.08 -8.04
C GLU A 398 -36.01 13.25 -7.82
N VAL A 399 -35.91 12.07 -7.21
CA VAL A 399 -37.06 11.22 -6.86
C VAL A 399 -38.05 11.99 -5.98
N PHE A 400 -37.56 12.66 -4.95
CA PHE A 400 -38.36 13.47 -4.03
C PHE A 400 -39.12 14.58 -4.77
N ARG A 401 -38.43 15.34 -5.63
CA ARG A 401 -39.05 16.43 -6.42
C ARG A 401 -40.14 15.90 -7.35
N LEU A 402 -39.91 14.76 -8.01
CA LEU A 402 -40.91 14.13 -8.88
C LEU A 402 -42.15 13.70 -8.10
N LEU A 403 -41.99 13.07 -6.92
CA LEU A 403 -43.11 12.65 -6.09
C LEU A 403 -43.87 13.85 -5.49
N LYS A 404 -43.15 14.87 -5.01
CA LYS A 404 -43.72 16.12 -4.50
C LYS A 404 -44.53 16.83 -5.58
N GLY A 405 -44.00 16.92 -6.80
CA GLY A 405 -44.70 17.52 -7.95
C GLY A 405 -45.97 16.78 -8.37
N GLN A 406 -46.13 15.51 -7.97
CA GLN A 406 -47.35 14.71 -8.15
C GLN A 406 -48.25 14.71 -6.91
N ASN A 407 -48.02 15.65 -5.97
CA ASN A 407 -48.79 15.81 -4.73
C ASN A 407 -48.85 14.55 -3.86
N LYS A 408 -47.80 13.72 -3.88
CA LYS A 408 -47.70 12.58 -2.97
C LYS A 408 -47.42 13.04 -1.55
N THR A 409 -47.97 12.31 -0.56
CA THR A 409 -47.63 12.51 0.85
C THR A 409 -46.26 11.90 1.12
N LEU A 410 -45.32 12.73 1.57
CA LEU A 410 -43.95 12.32 1.84
C LEU A 410 -43.66 12.36 3.35
N ALA A 411 -43.00 11.34 3.87
CA ALA A 411 -42.55 11.29 5.27
C ALA A 411 -41.07 10.95 5.37
N ALA A 412 -40.41 11.41 6.43
CA ALA A 412 -39.04 11.01 6.80
C ALA A 412 -39.08 10.20 8.10
N VAL A 413 -38.31 9.12 8.19
CA VAL A 413 -38.25 8.24 9.36
C VAL A 413 -36.79 7.88 9.65
N SER A 414 -36.28 8.26 10.82
CA SER A 414 -34.85 8.11 11.14
C SER A 414 -34.60 7.57 12.54
N ASP A 415 -33.64 6.65 12.65
CA ASP A 415 -33.08 6.22 13.94
C ASP A 415 -31.93 7.17 14.30
N MET A 416 -32.25 8.27 14.97
CA MET A 416 -31.29 9.34 15.24
C MET A 416 -31.54 9.96 16.62
N TYR A 417 -30.46 10.45 17.23
CA TYR A 417 -30.50 11.22 18.47
C TYR A 417 -30.81 12.71 18.28
N LEU A 418 -30.85 13.18 17.02
CA LEU A 418 -31.22 14.55 16.67
C LEU A 418 -32.75 14.68 16.65
N PRO A 419 -33.35 15.59 17.43
CA PRO A 419 -34.80 15.78 17.41
C PRO A 419 -35.36 16.09 16.01
N GLY A 420 -36.62 15.75 15.78
CA GLY A 420 -37.30 15.92 14.50
C GLY A 420 -37.28 17.36 13.97
N GLU A 421 -37.27 18.36 14.86
CA GLU A 421 -37.09 19.77 14.49
C GLU A 421 -35.74 20.02 13.81
N LEU A 422 -34.65 19.51 14.39
CA LEU A 422 -33.29 19.63 13.85
C LEU A 422 -33.14 18.83 12.55
N VAL A 423 -33.71 17.62 12.48
CA VAL A 423 -33.70 16.81 11.25
C VAL A 423 -34.48 17.50 10.12
N THR A 424 -35.60 18.14 10.44
CA THR A 424 -36.38 18.93 9.47
C THR A 424 -35.57 20.10 8.94
N GLU A 425 -34.87 20.82 9.81
CA GLU A 425 -33.97 21.92 9.43
C GLU A 425 -32.83 21.43 8.51
N LEU A 426 -32.21 20.29 8.81
CA LEU A 426 -31.17 19.68 7.97
C LEU A 426 -31.70 19.32 6.57
N LEU A 427 -32.86 18.67 6.50
CA LEU A 427 -33.49 18.27 5.25
C LEU A 427 -33.85 19.48 4.39
N ALA A 428 -34.46 20.51 4.99
CA ALA A 428 -34.83 21.74 4.30
C ALA A 428 -33.60 22.47 3.73
N ALA A 429 -32.51 22.57 4.51
CA ALA A 429 -31.26 23.20 4.06
C ALA A 429 -30.64 22.53 2.82
N GLN A 430 -30.96 21.26 2.57
CA GLN A 430 -30.47 20.48 1.44
C GLN A 430 -31.52 20.30 0.32
N GLY A 431 -32.63 21.04 0.38
CA GLY A 431 -33.66 21.09 -0.65
C GLY A 431 -34.80 20.06 -0.51
N TYR A 432 -34.87 19.36 0.63
CA TYR A 432 -35.97 18.45 0.97
C TYR A 432 -37.00 19.14 1.86
N GLU A 433 -37.80 20.02 1.26
CA GLU A 433 -38.86 20.76 1.97
C GLU A 433 -40.23 20.13 1.77
N GLY A 434 -41.09 20.19 2.79
CA GLY A 434 -42.50 19.81 2.68
C GLY A 434 -42.80 18.33 2.95
N PHE A 435 -42.05 17.70 3.86
CA PHE A 435 -42.49 16.45 4.47
C PHE A 435 -43.74 16.68 5.32
N ASP A 436 -44.72 15.78 5.24
CA ASP A 436 -45.92 15.77 6.10
C ASP A 436 -45.59 15.29 7.52
N GLY A 437 -44.56 14.46 7.66
CA GLY A 437 -44.07 14.02 8.95
C GLY A 437 -42.59 13.67 8.93
N VAL A 438 -41.88 14.11 9.96
CA VAL A 438 -40.51 13.71 10.26
C VAL A 438 -40.55 12.97 11.60
N LEU A 439 -40.41 11.65 11.54
CA LEU A 439 -40.49 10.75 12.69
C LEU A 439 -39.08 10.32 13.08
N VAL A 440 -38.64 10.68 14.29
CA VAL A 440 -37.28 10.37 14.76
C VAL A 440 -37.31 9.57 16.04
N SER A 441 -36.43 8.58 16.15
CA SER A 441 -36.47 7.59 17.22
C SER A 441 -36.35 8.21 18.62
N CYS A 442 -35.54 9.27 18.79
CA CYS A 442 -35.42 9.96 20.06
C CYS A 442 -36.71 10.65 20.52
N ASP A 443 -37.56 11.10 19.59
CA ASP A 443 -38.82 11.78 19.92
C ASP A 443 -39.92 10.78 20.32
N TYR A 444 -39.91 9.60 19.70
CA TYR A 444 -40.92 8.56 19.90
C TYR A 444 -40.50 7.43 20.86
N ASN A 445 -39.24 7.43 21.34
CA ASN A 445 -38.66 6.40 22.21
C ASN A 445 -38.75 4.97 21.64
N CYS A 446 -38.72 4.84 20.32
CA CYS A 446 -38.70 3.57 19.59
C CYS A 446 -37.99 3.74 18.26
N SER A 447 -37.53 2.64 17.65
CA SER A 447 -36.70 2.68 16.44
C SER A 447 -37.37 2.01 15.23
N LYS A 448 -36.78 2.14 14.05
CA LYS A 448 -37.11 1.29 12.89
C LYS A 448 -36.66 -0.14 13.15
N ARG A 449 -35.51 -0.30 13.81
CA ARG A 449 -34.88 -1.60 14.10
C ARG A 449 -35.71 -2.51 15.01
N ASP A 450 -36.52 -1.95 15.91
CA ASP A 450 -37.49 -2.69 16.72
C ASP A 450 -38.92 -2.68 16.13
N GLY A 451 -39.11 -1.96 15.02
CA GLY A 451 -40.40 -1.82 14.32
C GLY A 451 -41.31 -0.72 14.86
N GLY A 452 -40.99 -0.09 16.00
CA GLY A 452 -41.84 0.88 16.67
C GLY A 452 -42.11 2.14 15.84
N LEU A 453 -41.11 2.68 15.14
CA LEU A 453 -41.33 3.83 14.27
C LEU A 453 -42.24 3.51 13.08
N PHE A 454 -42.23 2.27 12.57
CA PHE A 454 -43.18 1.86 11.53
C PHE A 454 -44.60 1.74 12.07
N HIS A 455 -44.78 1.35 13.32
CA HIS A 455 -46.09 1.38 13.97
C HIS A 455 -46.61 2.83 14.08
N VAL A 456 -45.77 3.76 14.55
CA VAL A 456 -46.10 5.20 14.60
C VAL A 456 -46.47 5.72 13.21
N LEU A 457 -45.67 5.39 12.19
CA LEU A 457 -45.91 5.77 10.80
C LEU A 457 -47.27 5.23 10.30
N LYS A 458 -47.56 3.95 10.58
CA LYS A 458 -48.80 3.29 10.14
C LYS A 458 -50.03 3.88 10.82
N GLU A 459 -49.96 4.21 12.11
CA GLU A 459 -51.05 4.86 12.83
C GLU A 459 -51.25 6.31 12.34
N LYS A 460 -50.18 7.07 12.09
CA LYS A 460 -50.29 8.43 11.53
C LYS A 460 -50.99 8.43 10.16
N TYR A 461 -50.72 7.44 9.32
CA TYR A 461 -51.28 7.33 7.97
C TYR A 461 -52.24 6.13 7.83
N LYS A 462 -53.07 5.92 8.84
CA LYS A 462 -53.99 4.77 8.91
C LYS A 462 -54.88 4.67 7.66
N GLY A 463 -54.96 3.46 7.11
CA GLY A 463 -55.76 3.17 5.91
C GLY A 463 -55.12 3.56 4.57
N LYS A 464 -53.89 4.10 4.58
CA LYS A 464 -53.13 4.43 3.36
C LYS A 464 -52.18 3.31 2.95
N LYS A 465 -51.89 3.21 1.66
CA LYS A 465 -50.81 2.34 1.14
C LYS A 465 -49.47 3.03 1.33
N ILE A 466 -48.63 2.48 2.19
CA ILE A 466 -47.33 3.06 2.55
C ILE A 466 -46.20 2.24 1.93
N VAL A 467 -45.19 2.93 1.41
CA VAL A 467 -43.89 2.35 1.05
C VAL A 467 -42.76 3.08 1.79
N HIS A 468 -41.77 2.32 2.25
CA HIS A 468 -40.55 2.84 2.86
C HIS A 468 -39.33 2.60 1.98
N ILE A 469 -38.44 3.59 1.88
CA ILE A 469 -37.18 3.50 1.14
C ILE A 469 -36.04 3.79 2.09
N GLY A 470 -35.07 2.88 2.18
CA GLY A 470 -33.90 3.05 3.05
C GLY A 470 -32.75 2.13 2.71
N ASP A 471 -31.62 2.36 3.36
CA ASP A 471 -30.32 1.75 3.05
C ASP A 471 -29.97 0.55 3.92
N ASN A 472 -30.67 0.34 5.03
CA ASN A 472 -30.40 -0.73 5.95
C ASN A 472 -31.30 -1.94 5.65
N PRO A 473 -30.76 -3.10 5.21
CA PRO A 473 -31.59 -4.27 4.90
C PRO A 473 -32.43 -4.73 6.08
N LYS A 474 -31.91 -4.63 7.30
CA LYS A 474 -32.63 -5.06 8.50
C LYS A 474 -33.64 -4.01 8.95
N ALA A 475 -33.17 -2.81 9.26
CA ALA A 475 -34.01 -1.76 9.85
C ALA A 475 -35.04 -1.21 8.85
N ASP A 476 -34.70 -1.00 7.59
CA ASP A 476 -35.60 -0.34 6.63
C ASP A 476 -36.42 -1.33 5.80
N ILE A 477 -35.92 -2.54 5.58
CA ILE A 477 -36.56 -3.51 4.67
C ILE A 477 -37.26 -4.62 5.43
N GLU A 478 -36.55 -5.37 6.27
CA GLU A 478 -37.14 -6.47 7.03
C GLU A 478 -38.19 -5.98 8.03
N GLU A 479 -37.86 -4.98 8.85
CA GLU A 479 -38.79 -4.48 9.88
C GLU A 479 -39.99 -3.72 9.29
N ALA A 480 -39.82 -2.97 8.20
CA ALA A 480 -40.95 -2.36 7.48
C ALA A 480 -41.93 -3.43 6.98
N LYS A 481 -41.41 -4.49 6.34
CA LYS A 481 -42.24 -5.60 5.83
C LYS A 481 -42.96 -6.36 6.94
N LYS A 482 -42.30 -6.60 8.09
CA LYS A 482 -42.94 -7.21 9.27
C LYS A 482 -44.11 -6.37 9.80
N ASN A 483 -44.01 -5.05 9.68
CA ASN A 483 -45.09 -4.11 10.00
C ASN A 483 -46.12 -3.92 8.88
N GLN A 484 -46.05 -4.74 7.82
CA GLN A 484 -46.93 -4.71 6.64
C GLN A 484 -46.81 -3.42 5.82
N ILE A 485 -45.65 -2.79 5.84
CA ILE A 485 -45.30 -1.64 5.00
C ILE A 485 -44.46 -2.16 3.83
N ALA A 486 -44.79 -1.74 2.61
CA ALA A 486 -43.96 -2.09 1.46
C ALA A 486 -42.58 -1.46 1.60
N ALA A 487 -41.52 -2.11 1.10
CA ALA A 487 -40.17 -1.59 1.26
C ALA A 487 -39.37 -1.65 -0.05
N ARG A 488 -38.55 -0.62 -0.28
CA ARG A 488 -37.61 -0.52 -1.40
C ARG A 488 -36.20 -0.31 -0.86
N TYR A 489 -35.30 -1.21 -1.22
CA TYR A 489 -33.92 -1.16 -0.81
C TYR A 489 -33.14 -0.16 -1.65
N TYR A 490 -32.48 0.79 -0.98
CA TYR A 490 -31.52 1.70 -1.57
C TYR A 490 -30.14 1.39 -1.00
N GLU A 491 -29.35 0.55 -1.64
CA GLU A 491 -28.06 0.12 -1.10
C GLU A 491 -27.17 1.30 -0.66
N ASN A 492 -26.61 1.22 0.55
CA ASN A 492 -25.68 2.23 1.08
C ASN A 492 -24.46 2.37 0.16
N VAL A 493 -24.17 3.60 -0.28
CA VAL A 493 -23.07 3.89 -1.22
C VAL A 493 -21.70 3.47 -0.68
N ASN A 494 -21.47 3.59 0.63
CA ASN A 494 -20.22 3.20 1.27
C ASN A 494 -20.09 1.69 1.42
N THR A 495 -21.19 0.94 1.45
CA THR A 495 -21.17 -0.51 1.37
C THR A 495 -20.86 -0.97 -0.05
N ALA A 496 -21.54 -0.39 -1.04
CA ALA A 496 -21.35 -0.72 -2.46
C ALA A 496 -19.91 -0.46 -2.95
N GLY A 497 -19.30 0.66 -2.55
CA GLY A 497 -17.95 1.01 -3.01
C GLY A 497 -16.80 0.45 -2.18
N ARG A 498 -17.07 -0.15 -1.01
CA ARG A 498 -16.02 -0.52 -0.02
C ARG A 498 -14.91 -1.39 -0.60
N GLU A 499 -15.26 -2.31 -1.48
CA GLU A 499 -14.32 -3.28 -2.04
C GLU A 499 -13.34 -2.67 -3.05
N PHE A 500 -13.73 -1.55 -3.68
CA PHE A 500 -13.00 -0.86 -4.75
C PHE A 500 -12.12 0.31 -4.24
N ARG A 501 -11.87 0.41 -2.93
CA ARG A 501 -11.14 1.53 -2.34
C ARG A 501 -9.77 1.13 -1.82
N ALA A 502 -8.87 2.10 -1.94
CA ALA A 502 -7.56 2.01 -1.35
C ALA A 502 -7.65 1.89 0.18
N LYS A 503 -6.70 1.15 0.74
CA LYS A 503 -6.53 0.96 2.19
C LYS A 503 -5.18 1.53 2.62
N ASP A 504 -4.85 1.33 3.89
CA ASP A 504 -3.59 1.81 4.48
C ASP A 504 -3.43 3.34 4.43
N MET A 505 -4.55 4.04 4.61
CA MET A 505 -4.59 5.50 4.70
C MET A 505 -4.82 5.91 6.15
N SER A 506 -4.41 7.12 6.51
CA SER A 506 -4.81 7.75 7.78
C SER A 506 -6.33 7.78 7.91
N ARG A 507 -6.85 7.66 9.14
CA ARG A 507 -8.29 7.51 9.41
C ARG A 507 -9.12 8.63 8.75
N LEU A 508 -8.72 9.88 8.96
CA LEU A 508 -9.46 11.04 8.49
C LEU A 508 -9.41 11.19 6.97
N THR A 509 -8.23 11.12 6.36
CA THR A 509 -8.07 11.19 4.90
C THR A 509 -8.75 10.01 4.22
N GLY A 510 -8.54 8.79 4.71
CA GLY A 510 -9.13 7.58 4.14
C GLY A 510 -10.65 7.59 4.21
N SER A 511 -11.24 8.02 5.33
CA SER A 511 -12.69 8.12 5.49
C SER A 511 -13.29 9.17 4.56
N THR A 512 -12.66 10.33 4.42
CA THR A 512 -13.16 11.40 3.54
C THR A 512 -13.04 11.07 2.07
N TYR A 513 -11.88 10.54 1.65
CA TYR A 513 -11.66 10.01 0.31
C TYR A 513 -12.72 8.96 -0.05
N GLN A 514 -12.93 7.96 0.80
CA GLN A 514 -13.91 6.92 0.55
C GLN A 514 -15.34 7.47 0.52
N GLY A 515 -15.73 8.33 1.47
CA GLY A 515 -17.07 8.92 1.54
C GLY A 515 -17.42 9.71 0.28
N ILE A 516 -16.51 10.58 -0.18
CA ILE A 516 -16.71 11.38 -1.40
C ILE A 516 -16.79 10.48 -2.63
N VAL A 517 -15.82 9.58 -2.80
CA VAL A 517 -15.77 8.72 -4.00
C VAL A 517 -16.97 7.78 -4.07
N ASN A 518 -17.32 7.16 -2.94
CA ASN A 518 -18.44 6.23 -2.90
C ASN A 518 -19.76 6.91 -3.23
N ALA A 519 -20.03 8.08 -2.65
CA ALA A 519 -21.23 8.84 -2.96
C ALA A 519 -21.28 9.28 -4.42
N TRP A 520 -20.14 9.69 -4.99
CA TRP A 520 -20.05 10.14 -6.38
C TRP A 520 -20.33 9.02 -7.40
N LEU A 521 -19.76 7.83 -7.18
CA LEU A 521 -19.88 6.70 -8.12
C LEU A 521 -21.12 5.86 -7.89
N HIS A 522 -21.49 5.60 -6.62
CA HIS A 522 -22.58 4.69 -6.29
C HIS A 522 -23.90 5.39 -5.96
N GLY A 523 -23.98 6.72 -6.00
CA GLY A 523 -25.22 7.47 -5.76
C GLY A 523 -26.31 7.17 -6.80
N GLY A 524 -25.92 6.82 -8.03
CA GLY A 524 -26.81 6.45 -9.14
C GLY A 524 -27.31 7.60 -10.01
N SER A 525 -26.83 8.84 -9.76
CA SER A 525 -27.21 10.02 -10.54
C SER A 525 -26.57 10.07 -11.94
N ARG A 526 -25.38 9.49 -12.10
CA ARG A 526 -24.59 9.53 -13.33
C ARG A 526 -23.80 8.24 -13.48
N GLN A 527 -23.44 7.93 -14.73
CA GLN A 527 -22.44 6.93 -15.08
C GLN A 527 -21.28 7.65 -15.77
N TYR A 528 -20.07 7.17 -15.54
CA TYR A 528 -18.85 7.78 -16.05
C TYR A 528 -18.08 6.81 -16.94
N SER A 529 -17.08 7.32 -17.67
CA SER A 529 -16.12 6.46 -18.36
C SER A 529 -15.08 5.93 -17.37
N PRO A 530 -14.44 4.77 -17.67
CA PRO A 530 -13.29 4.29 -16.90
C PRO A 530 -12.16 5.32 -16.75
N TYR A 531 -11.92 6.16 -17.76
CA TYR A 531 -10.85 7.16 -17.73
C TYR A 531 -11.20 8.35 -16.82
N TYR A 532 -12.45 8.81 -16.85
CA TYR A 532 -12.94 9.81 -15.89
C TYR A 532 -12.79 9.31 -14.45
N GLU A 533 -13.19 8.06 -14.19
CA GLU A 533 -13.09 7.47 -12.85
C GLU A 533 -11.63 7.33 -12.41
N VAL A 534 -10.70 7.04 -13.31
CA VAL A 534 -9.27 7.06 -12.97
C VAL A 534 -8.80 8.43 -12.51
N GLY A 535 -9.30 9.49 -13.14
CA GLY A 535 -9.09 10.87 -12.71
C GLY A 535 -9.66 11.13 -11.32
N PHE A 536 -10.93 10.81 -11.12
CA PHE A 536 -11.66 11.11 -9.89
C PHE A 536 -11.16 10.30 -8.69
N VAL A 537 -10.91 9.00 -8.88
CA VAL A 537 -10.59 8.05 -7.81
C VAL A 537 -9.10 8.03 -7.50
N TYR A 538 -8.23 7.91 -8.52
CA TYR A 538 -6.81 7.62 -8.28
C TYR A 538 -5.92 8.84 -8.41
N THR A 539 -6.33 9.84 -9.19
CA THR A 539 -5.49 11.01 -9.51
C THR A 539 -5.85 12.22 -8.66
N GLY A 540 -7.15 12.45 -8.41
CA GLY A 540 -7.69 13.61 -7.70
C GLY A 540 -7.04 13.89 -6.34
N LEU A 541 -7.03 12.90 -5.45
CA LEU A 541 -6.45 13.05 -4.10
C LEU A 541 -4.96 13.36 -4.15
N TYR A 542 -4.24 12.70 -5.04
CA TYR A 542 -2.81 12.91 -5.24
C TYR A 542 -2.50 14.35 -5.68
N VAL A 543 -3.09 14.80 -6.79
CA VAL A 543 -2.76 16.10 -7.37
C VAL A 543 -3.22 17.23 -6.44
N MET A 544 -4.36 17.06 -5.76
CA MET A 544 -4.84 18.01 -4.75
C MET A 544 -3.86 18.14 -3.58
N GLY A 545 -3.42 17.02 -3.00
CA GLY A 545 -2.45 17.01 -1.91
C GLY A 545 -1.10 17.62 -2.32
N PHE A 546 -0.63 17.32 -3.53
CA PHE A 546 0.58 17.92 -4.08
C PHE A 546 0.46 19.44 -4.26
N CYS A 547 -0.65 19.92 -4.81
CA CYS A 547 -0.88 21.35 -5.02
C CYS A 547 -1.02 22.11 -3.70
N GLN A 548 -1.65 21.52 -2.68
CA GLN A 548 -1.70 22.10 -1.34
C GLN A 548 -0.31 22.16 -0.70
N TRP A 549 0.47 21.07 -0.77
CA TRP A 549 1.84 21.05 -0.28
C TRP A 549 2.73 22.09 -0.99
N LEU A 550 2.59 22.23 -2.30
CA LEU A 550 3.28 23.24 -3.11
C LEU A 550 2.88 24.66 -2.68
N TYR A 551 1.59 24.90 -2.41
CA TYR A 551 1.13 26.18 -1.91
C TYR A 551 1.77 26.56 -0.56
N ARG A 552 1.95 25.59 0.35
CA ARG A 552 2.72 25.83 1.59
C ARG A 552 4.15 26.28 1.30
N ARG A 553 4.83 25.64 0.35
CA ARG A 553 6.18 26.05 -0.07
C ARG A 553 6.21 27.43 -0.74
N VAL A 554 5.17 27.79 -1.48
CA VAL A 554 5.02 29.14 -2.04
C VAL A 554 4.99 30.19 -0.94
N GLN A 555 4.27 29.93 0.16
CA GLN A 555 4.21 30.82 1.30
C GLN A 555 5.55 30.86 2.07
N ASP A 556 6.10 29.70 2.43
CA ASP A 556 7.34 29.59 3.22
C ASP A 556 8.55 30.19 2.49
N CYS A 557 8.62 29.99 1.17
CA CYS A 557 9.70 30.48 0.32
C CYS A 557 9.37 31.78 -0.39
N HIS A 558 8.26 32.46 -0.06
CA HIS A 558 7.82 33.72 -0.68
C HIS A 558 7.97 33.74 -2.21
N ILE A 559 7.36 32.75 -2.87
CA ILE A 559 7.50 32.52 -4.30
C ILE A 559 6.54 33.44 -5.06
N ASP A 560 7.06 34.17 -6.05
CA ASP A 560 6.29 35.13 -6.85
C ASP A 560 5.49 34.41 -7.95
N LYS A 561 6.06 33.33 -8.50
CA LYS A 561 5.51 32.62 -9.66
C LYS A 561 5.91 31.15 -9.69
N ILE A 562 5.00 30.29 -10.14
CA ILE A 562 5.26 28.86 -10.35
C ILE A 562 5.39 28.55 -11.84
N LEU A 563 6.45 27.84 -12.20
CA LEU A 563 6.72 27.32 -13.54
C LEU A 563 6.44 25.82 -13.55
N PHE A 564 5.29 25.42 -14.10
CA PHE A 564 4.94 24.02 -14.30
C PHE A 564 5.56 23.51 -15.60
N LEU A 565 6.51 22.59 -15.50
CA LEU A 565 7.19 22.03 -16.66
C LEU A 565 6.29 21.05 -17.41
N ALA A 566 6.32 21.12 -18.74
CA ALA A 566 5.66 20.15 -19.59
C ALA A 566 6.29 18.75 -19.42
N ARG A 567 5.52 17.67 -19.58
CA ARG A 567 4.12 17.65 -20.06
C ARG A 567 3.11 17.55 -18.91
N GLU A 568 3.50 16.87 -17.87
CA GLU A 568 2.66 16.48 -16.74
C GLU A 568 2.26 17.69 -15.87
N GLY A 569 3.02 18.79 -15.94
CA GLY A 569 2.68 20.05 -15.30
C GLY A 569 1.37 20.68 -15.78
N ASP A 570 0.79 20.24 -16.91
CA ASP A 570 -0.51 20.72 -17.41
C ASP A 570 -1.64 20.45 -16.40
N LEU A 571 -1.75 19.20 -15.92
CA LEU A 571 -2.76 18.84 -14.93
C LEU A 571 -2.51 19.56 -13.60
N TYR A 572 -1.26 19.65 -13.16
CA TYR A 572 -0.92 20.31 -11.90
C TYR A 572 -1.26 21.79 -11.95
N GLN A 573 -0.95 22.49 -13.04
CA GLN A 573 -1.32 23.89 -13.19
C GLN A 573 -2.84 24.07 -13.12
N LYS A 574 -3.61 23.25 -13.85
CA LYS A 574 -5.08 23.31 -13.84
C LYS A 574 -5.66 23.13 -12.45
N VAL A 575 -5.20 22.12 -11.71
CA VAL A 575 -5.66 21.86 -10.33
C VAL A 575 -5.20 22.99 -9.40
N PHE A 576 -3.96 23.44 -9.53
CA PHE A 576 -3.41 24.52 -8.70
C PHE A 576 -4.20 25.82 -8.88
N GLN A 577 -4.55 26.20 -10.11
CA GLN A 577 -5.37 27.38 -10.40
C GLN A 577 -6.80 27.28 -9.85
N VAL A 578 -7.38 26.08 -9.76
CA VAL A 578 -8.69 25.87 -9.11
C VAL A 578 -8.58 26.02 -7.59
N MET A 579 -7.47 25.58 -7.01
CA MET A 579 -7.25 25.64 -5.56
C MET A 579 -6.86 27.04 -5.10
N HIS A 580 -5.89 27.65 -5.77
CA HIS A 580 -5.16 28.86 -5.37
C HIS A 580 -5.00 29.83 -6.57
N PRO A 581 -6.12 30.39 -7.09
CA PRO A 581 -6.12 31.27 -8.27
C PRO A 581 -5.34 32.58 -8.08
N GLU A 582 -5.05 32.95 -6.83
CA GLU A 582 -4.31 34.17 -6.46
C GLU A 582 -2.81 34.10 -6.75
N VAL A 583 -2.25 32.91 -6.97
CA VAL A 583 -0.82 32.72 -7.22
C VAL A 583 -0.54 32.67 -8.72
N SER A 584 0.47 33.43 -9.17
CA SER A 584 0.88 33.45 -10.59
C SER A 584 1.48 32.12 -11.01
N THR A 585 1.01 31.57 -12.13
CA THR A 585 1.49 30.29 -12.67
C THR A 585 1.73 30.40 -14.17
N GLU A 586 2.72 29.67 -14.67
CA GLU A 586 3.06 29.56 -16.08
C GLU A 586 3.29 28.11 -16.48
N TYR A 587 2.73 27.71 -17.62
CA TYR A 587 3.08 26.45 -18.26
C TYR A 587 4.32 26.63 -19.12
N VAL A 588 5.34 25.83 -18.87
CA VAL A 588 6.64 25.93 -19.54
C VAL A 588 6.86 24.67 -20.36
N LEU A 589 6.72 24.79 -21.68
CA LEU A 589 7.20 23.80 -22.64
C LEU A 589 8.68 23.48 -22.38
N TRP A 590 8.94 22.24 -21.96
CA TRP A 590 10.25 21.76 -21.54
C TRP A 590 10.41 20.30 -21.92
N SER A 591 11.63 19.87 -22.26
CA SER A 591 11.90 18.46 -22.57
C SER A 591 13.36 18.08 -22.33
N ARG A 592 13.60 16.79 -22.11
CA ARG A 592 14.95 16.24 -21.85
C ARG A 592 15.95 16.50 -23.00
N ILE A 593 15.46 16.66 -24.23
CA ILE A 593 16.31 17.03 -25.37
C ILE A 593 16.71 18.49 -25.30
N ALA A 594 15.72 19.38 -25.14
CA ALA A 594 15.99 20.82 -25.01
C ALA A 594 16.94 21.07 -23.83
N VAL A 595 16.77 20.28 -22.77
CA VAL A 595 17.69 20.17 -21.64
C VAL A 595 19.10 19.84 -22.13
N ALA A 596 19.33 18.68 -22.77
CA ALA A 596 20.68 18.26 -23.15
C ALA A 596 21.45 19.30 -23.99
N LYS A 597 20.76 20.04 -24.86
CA LYS A 597 21.35 21.06 -25.74
C LYS A 597 21.86 22.30 -25.01
N THR A 598 21.24 22.71 -23.91
CA THR A 598 21.60 23.97 -23.22
C THR A 598 22.78 23.84 -22.26
N ILE A 599 23.22 22.61 -21.96
CA ILE A 599 24.30 22.35 -20.98
C ILE A 599 25.55 21.73 -21.60
N VAL A 600 25.63 21.65 -22.93
CA VAL A 600 26.77 21.06 -23.65
C VAL A 600 28.10 21.73 -23.28
N GLY A 601 28.10 23.05 -23.01
CA GLY A 601 29.27 23.80 -22.57
C GLY A 601 29.69 23.55 -21.11
N LYS A 602 28.77 23.07 -20.28
CA LYS A 602 29.02 22.78 -18.85
C LYS A 602 29.41 21.32 -18.61
N ASN A 603 28.61 20.39 -19.15
CA ASN A 603 28.71 18.97 -18.84
C ASN A 603 28.34 18.12 -20.05
N ARG A 604 29.31 17.35 -20.55
CA ARG A 604 29.14 16.45 -21.69
C ARG A 604 28.29 15.23 -21.38
N HIS A 605 28.26 14.80 -20.11
CA HIS A 605 27.72 13.51 -19.73
C HIS A 605 26.21 13.36 -20.02
N PRO A 606 25.33 14.32 -19.63
CA PRO A 606 23.89 14.21 -19.95
C PRO A 606 23.62 14.11 -21.46
N TYR A 607 24.36 14.86 -22.27
CA TYR A 607 24.25 14.83 -23.72
C TYR A 607 24.65 13.46 -24.29
N LEU A 608 25.83 12.95 -23.92
CA LEU A 608 26.32 11.65 -24.37
C LEU A 608 25.43 10.51 -23.87
N LEU A 609 24.89 10.60 -22.66
CA LEU A 609 24.01 9.59 -22.09
C LEU A 609 22.67 9.55 -22.86
N GLN A 610 22.02 10.70 -23.03
CA GLN A 610 20.65 10.76 -23.54
C GLN A 610 20.57 10.66 -25.06
N LEU A 611 21.46 11.35 -25.78
CA LEU A 611 21.40 11.47 -27.24
C LEU A 611 22.28 10.44 -27.96
N VAL A 612 23.16 9.74 -27.23
CA VAL A 612 24.03 8.69 -27.81
C VAL A 612 23.78 7.36 -27.14
N HIS A 613 24.08 7.20 -25.84
CA HIS A 613 24.02 5.89 -25.18
C HIS A 613 22.60 5.30 -25.16
N HIS A 614 21.59 6.08 -24.76
CA HIS A 614 20.20 5.60 -24.76
C HIS A 614 19.73 5.26 -26.18
N LYS A 615 20.10 6.06 -27.19
CA LYS A 615 19.77 5.81 -28.60
C LYS A 615 20.49 4.59 -29.19
N ALA A 616 21.73 4.35 -28.78
CA ALA A 616 22.47 3.15 -29.14
C ALA A 616 21.84 1.89 -28.54
N ASN A 617 21.23 1.99 -27.36
CA ASN A 617 20.56 0.88 -26.66
C ASN A 617 19.05 0.81 -26.90
N ALA A 618 18.48 1.75 -27.66
CA ALA A 618 17.08 1.75 -28.06
C ALA A 618 16.72 0.49 -28.86
N LEU A 619 15.47 0.03 -28.76
CA LEU A 619 15.00 -1.12 -29.53
C LEU A 619 15.07 -0.84 -31.04
N TYR A 620 14.65 0.37 -31.42
CA TYR A 620 14.69 0.85 -32.80
C TYR A 620 15.90 1.74 -32.99
N LYS A 621 16.79 1.31 -33.88
CA LYS A 621 18.04 2.02 -34.12
C LYS A 621 17.82 3.18 -35.09
N SER A 622 18.43 4.31 -34.79
CA SER A 622 18.48 5.46 -35.70
C SER A 622 19.73 5.38 -36.57
N LYS A 623 19.61 5.72 -37.86
CA LYS A 623 20.78 5.95 -38.72
C LYS A 623 21.58 7.13 -38.16
N VAL A 624 22.91 7.02 -38.12
CA VAL A 624 23.79 8.03 -37.50
C VAL A 624 23.64 9.39 -38.17
N GLY A 625 23.63 9.44 -39.51
CA GLY A 625 23.45 10.69 -40.24
C GLY A 625 22.10 11.35 -39.96
N THR A 626 21.02 10.56 -39.96
CA THR A 626 19.67 11.04 -39.64
C THR A 626 19.56 11.55 -38.19
N LEU A 627 20.20 10.87 -37.25
CA LEU A 627 20.26 11.30 -35.85
C LEU A 627 20.98 12.65 -35.71
N PHE A 628 22.13 12.81 -36.37
CA PHE A 628 22.92 14.05 -36.32
C PHE A 628 22.14 15.25 -36.84
N GLU A 629 21.42 15.09 -37.95
CA GLU A 629 20.55 16.14 -38.48
C GLU A 629 19.44 16.53 -37.49
N ARG A 630 18.76 15.53 -36.92
CA ARG A 630 17.59 15.75 -36.05
C ARG A 630 17.92 16.42 -34.74
N ILE A 631 19.04 16.01 -34.12
CA ILE A 631 19.45 16.64 -32.87
C ILE A 631 20.09 18.02 -33.11
N GLY A 632 20.41 18.38 -34.36
CA GLY A 632 20.90 19.71 -34.72
C GLY A 632 22.42 19.82 -34.89
N ILE A 633 23.12 18.71 -35.08
CA ILE A 633 24.58 18.65 -35.28
C ILE A 633 24.96 18.13 -36.69
N GLY A 634 24.08 18.33 -37.68
CA GLY A 634 24.28 17.85 -39.05
C GLY A 634 25.62 18.27 -39.67
N ALA A 635 26.18 19.41 -39.27
CA ALA A 635 27.49 19.88 -39.70
C ALA A 635 28.64 18.90 -39.38
N LEU A 636 28.52 18.11 -38.30
CA LEU A 636 29.55 17.15 -37.89
C LEU A 636 29.58 15.89 -38.77
N LYS A 637 28.61 15.70 -39.67
CA LYS A 637 28.60 14.56 -40.60
C LYS A 637 29.83 14.50 -41.49
N LYS A 638 30.44 15.66 -41.81
CA LYS A 638 31.69 15.75 -42.57
C LYS A 638 32.86 14.94 -41.97
N TYR A 639 32.82 14.66 -40.67
CA TYR A 639 33.85 13.86 -40.00
C TYR A 639 33.58 12.36 -40.02
N LEU A 640 32.34 11.90 -40.32
CA LEU A 640 32.00 10.47 -40.30
C LEU A 640 32.98 9.57 -41.10
N PRO A 641 33.44 9.97 -42.31
CA PRO A 641 34.42 9.17 -43.06
C PRO A 641 35.75 8.95 -42.31
N GLN A 642 36.22 9.94 -41.54
CA GLN A 642 37.47 9.86 -40.77
C GLN A 642 37.39 8.78 -39.67
N TYR A 643 36.20 8.56 -39.14
CA TYR A 643 35.91 7.56 -38.10
C TYR A 643 35.37 6.24 -38.67
N ARG A 644 35.36 6.10 -40.00
CA ARG A 644 34.84 4.92 -40.72
C ARG A 644 33.37 4.62 -40.44
N ILE A 645 32.56 5.64 -40.17
CA ILE A 645 31.12 5.53 -39.98
C ILE A 645 30.42 5.96 -41.26
N LYS A 646 29.39 5.22 -41.70
CA LYS A 646 28.53 5.62 -42.83
C LYS A 646 27.27 6.33 -42.32
N GLU A 647 26.74 7.29 -43.07
CA GLU A 647 25.52 8.02 -42.67
C GLU A 647 24.31 7.08 -42.49
N GLU A 648 24.23 6.04 -43.32
CA GLU A 648 23.17 5.05 -43.33
C GLU A 648 23.34 3.95 -42.27
N GLU A 649 24.48 3.93 -41.57
CA GLU A 649 24.76 2.98 -40.51
C GLU A 649 23.89 3.27 -39.29
N PHE A 650 23.37 2.23 -38.66
CA PHE A 650 22.58 2.35 -37.44
C PHE A 650 23.48 2.58 -36.22
N LEU A 651 23.10 3.52 -35.35
CA LEU A 651 23.72 3.67 -34.03
C LEU A 651 23.38 2.44 -33.18
N THR A 652 24.38 1.72 -32.71
CA THR A 652 24.26 0.48 -31.96
C THR A 652 25.31 0.42 -30.83
N PRO A 653 25.20 -0.51 -29.87
CA PRO A 653 26.20 -0.61 -28.80
C PRO A 653 27.62 -0.90 -29.30
N SER A 654 27.77 -1.49 -30.50
CA SER A 654 29.08 -1.81 -31.08
C SER A 654 29.80 -0.57 -31.64
N ASN A 655 29.09 0.40 -32.21
CA ASN A 655 29.67 1.63 -32.74
C ASN A 655 29.52 2.86 -31.82
N GLU A 656 28.79 2.74 -30.69
CA GLU A 656 28.58 3.81 -29.71
C GLU A 656 29.90 4.49 -29.29
N LYS A 657 30.95 3.70 -29.00
CA LYS A 657 32.24 4.23 -28.54
C LYS A 657 32.89 5.14 -29.58
N VAL A 658 32.82 4.77 -30.86
CA VAL A 658 33.42 5.54 -31.96
C VAL A 658 32.64 6.82 -32.19
N VAL A 659 31.30 6.76 -32.17
CA VAL A 659 30.44 7.95 -32.27
C VAL A 659 30.70 8.90 -31.10
N ARG A 660 30.83 8.39 -29.87
CA ARG A 660 31.18 9.20 -28.70
C ARG A 660 32.53 9.87 -28.85
N GLN A 661 33.53 9.15 -29.38
CA GLN A 661 34.86 9.71 -29.61
C GLN A 661 34.82 10.85 -30.62
N LEU A 662 34.11 10.70 -31.73
CA LEU A 662 33.89 11.76 -32.72
C LEU A 662 33.31 13.01 -32.06
N LEU A 663 32.22 12.86 -31.31
CA LEU A 663 31.57 13.99 -30.65
C LEU A 663 32.51 14.68 -29.64
N ILE A 664 33.28 13.91 -28.87
CA ILE A 664 34.22 14.43 -27.87
C ILE A 664 35.38 15.19 -28.52
N GLN A 665 35.93 14.71 -29.63
CA GLN A 665 37.03 15.37 -30.34
C GLN A 665 36.58 16.65 -31.04
N HIS A 666 35.32 16.70 -31.49
CA HIS A 666 34.74 17.87 -32.16
C HIS A 666 33.75 18.64 -31.25
N TRP A 667 33.96 18.61 -29.93
CA TRP A 667 32.98 19.13 -28.97
C TRP A 667 32.73 20.64 -29.08
N GLN A 668 33.77 21.43 -29.39
CA GLN A 668 33.62 22.88 -29.57
C GLN A 668 32.71 23.21 -30.76
N GLU A 669 32.84 22.47 -31.87
CA GLU A 669 31.97 22.65 -33.03
C GLU A 669 30.55 22.17 -32.76
N LEU A 670 30.39 21.09 -31.96
CA LEU A 670 29.10 20.63 -31.47
C LEU A 670 28.41 21.68 -30.60
N GLU A 671 29.13 22.30 -29.68
CA GLU A 671 28.61 23.35 -28.82
C GLU A 671 28.13 24.55 -29.64
N ALA A 672 28.92 24.98 -30.63
CA ALA A 672 28.56 26.07 -31.54
C ALA A 672 27.28 25.79 -32.36
N CYS A 673 26.94 24.52 -32.60
CA CYS A 673 25.67 24.16 -33.25
C CYS A 673 24.44 24.58 -32.42
N TYR A 674 24.58 24.71 -31.10
CA TYR A 674 23.49 25.00 -30.17
C TYR A 674 23.40 26.45 -29.71
N ASP A 675 24.27 27.35 -30.17
CA ASP A 675 24.23 28.78 -29.80
C ASP A 675 22.87 29.43 -30.08
N LYS A 676 22.26 29.07 -31.22
CA LYS A 676 20.95 29.61 -31.61
C LYS A 676 19.82 29.04 -30.76
N ASP A 677 19.84 27.74 -30.51
CA ASP A 677 18.88 27.06 -29.62
C ASP A 677 18.96 27.66 -28.21
N GLY A 678 20.17 27.90 -27.70
CA GLY A 678 20.43 28.53 -26.41
C GLY A 678 19.85 29.94 -26.30
N ARG A 679 19.97 30.77 -27.35
CA ARG A 679 19.35 32.11 -27.39
C ARG A 679 17.83 32.07 -27.36
N TYR A 680 17.20 31.17 -28.12
CA TYR A 680 15.74 31.03 -28.10
C TYR A 680 15.23 30.53 -26.75
N ILE A 681 15.88 29.53 -26.16
CA ILE A 681 15.53 29.02 -24.83
C ILE A 681 15.70 30.11 -23.77
N ARG A 682 16.78 30.90 -23.85
CA ARG A 682 16.98 32.06 -22.96
C ARG A 682 15.85 33.07 -23.07
N GLN A 683 15.52 33.51 -24.28
CA GLN A 683 14.44 34.46 -24.50
C GLN A 683 13.10 33.91 -24.00
N TYR A 684 12.79 32.65 -24.32
CA TYR A 684 11.55 32.00 -23.91
C TYR A 684 11.41 31.89 -22.38
N LEU A 685 12.43 31.35 -21.69
CA LEU A 685 12.39 31.24 -20.23
C LEU A 685 12.40 32.61 -19.54
N THR A 686 13.17 33.58 -20.05
CA THR A 686 13.17 34.95 -19.52
C THR A 686 11.77 35.56 -19.60
N ASN A 687 11.05 35.36 -20.71
CA ASN A 687 9.68 35.83 -20.85
C ASN A 687 8.71 35.14 -19.88
N LYS A 688 8.87 33.82 -19.66
CA LYS A 688 8.04 33.05 -18.70
C LYS A 688 8.27 33.48 -17.26
N VAL A 689 9.53 33.68 -16.86
CA VAL A 689 9.89 34.23 -15.55
C VAL A 689 9.34 35.66 -15.40
N GLY A 690 9.56 36.51 -16.40
CA GLY A 690 9.17 37.91 -16.36
C GLY A 690 9.93 38.67 -15.26
N GLN A 691 9.21 39.40 -14.42
CA GLN A 691 9.79 40.21 -13.32
C GLN A 691 9.89 39.44 -11.98
N ALA A 692 9.57 38.14 -11.96
CA ALA A 692 9.61 37.33 -10.75
C ALA A 692 11.06 37.18 -10.25
N LYS A 693 11.28 37.47 -8.96
CA LYS A 693 12.58 37.32 -8.30
C LYS A 693 12.73 35.94 -7.66
N ARG A 694 11.62 35.28 -7.33
CA ARG A 694 11.60 33.95 -6.73
C ARG A 694 10.59 33.09 -7.47
N VAL A 695 11.07 32.01 -8.10
CA VAL A 695 10.23 31.10 -8.88
C VAL A 695 10.28 29.68 -8.32
N ALA A 696 9.13 29.01 -8.31
CA ALA A 696 9.08 27.55 -8.17
C ALA A 696 9.20 26.91 -9.54
N VAL A 697 10.00 25.86 -9.68
CA VAL A 697 10.07 25.02 -10.87
C VAL A 697 9.56 23.63 -10.49
N VAL A 698 8.48 23.22 -11.15
CA VAL A 698 7.68 22.06 -10.74
C VAL A 698 7.65 21.02 -11.85
N ASP A 699 7.88 19.76 -11.48
CA ASP A 699 7.82 18.58 -12.34
C ASP A 699 7.28 17.38 -11.52
N VAL A 700 6.85 16.29 -12.15
CA VAL A 700 6.43 15.07 -11.42
C VAL A 700 7.63 14.39 -10.77
N GLY A 701 8.73 14.30 -11.50
CA GLY A 701 9.85 13.43 -11.17
C GLY A 701 10.63 13.00 -12.40
N TRP A 702 11.50 11.99 -12.36
CA TRP A 702 11.90 11.20 -11.20
C TRP A 702 13.34 11.46 -10.77
N SER A 703 14.12 12.12 -11.62
CA SER A 703 15.57 12.32 -11.44
C SER A 703 15.96 13.77 -11.21
N GLY A 704 15.00 14.69 -11.09
CA GLY A 704 15.22 16.12 -10.82
C GLY A 704 16.02 16.92 -11.86
N ASN A 705 16.47 16.30 -12.95
CA ASN A 705 17.36 16.93 -13.92
C ASN A 705 16.74 18.17 -14.58
N ASN A 706 15.44 18.12 -14.90
CA ASN A 706 14.73 19.21 -15.57
C ASN A 706 14.68 20.46 -14.68
N VAL A 707 14.17 20.31 -13.46
CA VAL A 707 14.02 21.41 -12.50
C VAL A 707 15.39 22.01 -12.11
N LEU A 708 16.39 21.16 -11.85
CA LEU A 708 17.75 21.61 -11.51
C LEU A 708 18.45 22.32 -12.66
N GLN A 709 18.13 21.96 -13.90
CA GLN A 709 18.70 22.65 -15.04
C GLN A 709 18.08 24.03 -15.24
N VAL A 710 16.76 24.15 -15.14
CA VAL A 710 16.11 25.48 -15.19
C VAL A 710 16.72 26.36 -14.10
N LYS A 711 16.86 25.86 -12.87
CA LYS A 711 17.57 26.55 -11.79
C LYS A 711 18.98 26.98 -12.18
N TYR A 712 19.79 26.08 -12.74
CA TYR A 712 21.14 26.40 -13.20
C TYR A 712 21.15 27.50 -14.29
N LEU A 713 20.28 27.40 -15.29
CA LEU A 713 20.23 28.36 -16.39
C LEU A 713 19.87 29.76 -15.89
N LEU A 714 18.88 29.85 -15.00
CA LEU A 714 18.45 31.12 -14.40
C LEU A 714 19.54 31.71 -13.50
N GLU A 715 20.05 30.95 -12.53
CA GLU A 715 20.90 31.48 -11.45
C GLU A 715 22.40 31.57 -11.80
N LYS A 716 22.89 30.76 -12.74
CA LYS A 716 24.33 30.62 -13.01
C LYS A 716 24.68 30.72 -14.49
N GLY A 717 23.83 30.17 -15.36
CA GLY A 717 24.07 30.17 -16.81
C GLY A 717 23.88 31.56 -17.41
N TRP A 718 22.80 32.25 -17.04
CA TRP A 718 22.45 33.58 -17.55
C TRP A 718 22.52 34.68 -16.49
N ASP A 719 22.84 34.30 -15.25
CA ASP A 719 23.01 35.21 -14.11
C ASP A 719 21.83 36.19 -13.96
N MET A 720 20.62 35.63 -14.00
CA MET A 720 19.40 36.41 -13.79
C MET A 720 19.25 36.75 -12.30
N ASP A 721 18.71 37.94 -12.00
CA ASP A 721 18.27 38.32 -10.65
C ASP A 721 16.98 37.57 -10.26
N CYS A 722 17.08 36.23 -10.22
CA CYS A 722 15.97 35.32 -9.97
C CYS A 722 16.48 34.05 -9.29
N GLN A 723 15.90 33.73 -8.12
CA GLN A 723 16.15 32.50 -7.38
C GLN A 723 15.10 31.44 -7.75
N ALA A 724 15.55 30.22 -8.05
CA ALA A 724 14.69 29.11 -8.41
C ALA A 724 14.66 28.02 -7.31
N PHE A 725 13.46 27.59 -6.94
CA PHE A 725 13.17 26.52 -5.99
C PHE A 725 12.63 25.30 -6.75
N CYS A 726 13.19 24.11 -6.52
CA CYS A 726 12.85 22.92 -7.28
C CYS A 726 11.95 21.99 -6.47
N PHE A 727 10.75 21.73 -6.98
CA PHE A 727 9.77 20.86 -6.33
C PHE A 727 9.36 19.71 -7.25
N LEU A 728 9.33 18.51 -6.72
CA LEU A 728 8.90 17.31 -7.43
C LEU A 728 7.75 16.63 -6.69
N ALA A 729 6.86 15.97 -7.43
CA ALA A 729 5.91 15.08 -6.79
C ALA A 729 6.61 13.89 -6.14
N ALA A 730 7.56 13.25 -6.84
CA ALA A 730 8.32 12.13 -6.33
C ALA A 730 9.70 11.99 -6.98
N ALA A 731 10.61 11.27 -6.33
CA ALA A 731 11.92 10.94 -6.87
C ALA A 731 12.23 9.45 -6.76
N ARG A 732 13.00 8.93 -7.73
CA ARG A 732 13.44 7.53 -7.77
C ARG A 732 14.95 7.41 -7.68
N ASN A 733 15.44 6.19 -7.62
CA ASN A 733 16.86 5.86 -7.78
C ASN A 733 17.33 6.01 -9.25
N VAL A 734 17.30 7.24 -9.75
CA VAL A 734 18.06 7.61 -10.94
C VAL A 734 18.96 8.77 -10.58
N ASN A 735 20.27 8.54 -10.72
CA ASN A 735 21.33 9.42 -10.26
C ASN A 735 21.34 9.60 -8.73
N ASP A 736 21.11 8.52 -7.99
CA ASP A 736 20.85 8.47 -6.55
C ASP A 736 21.87 9.27 -5.74
N THR A 737 23.15 9.20 -6.12
CA THR A 737 24.23 9.91 -5.44
C THR A 737 24.14 11.43 -5.62
N TYR A 738 23.85 11.89 -6.84
CA TYR A 738 23.68 13.31 -7.12
C TYR A 738 22.38 13.85 -6.51
N MET A 739 21.27 13.14 -6.72
CA MET A 739 19.97 13.54 -6.20
C MET A 739 19.92 13.50 -4.68
N ALA A 740 20.52 12.51 -4.03
CA ALA A 740 20.66 12.49 -2.57
C ALA A 740 21.40 13.73 -2.06
N GLY A 741 22.48 14.13 -2.74
CA GLY A 741 23.23 15.34 -2.39
C GLY A 741 22.39 16.62 -2.55
N MET A 742 21.66 16.75 -3.65
CA MET A 742 20.78 17.90 -3.90
C MET A 742 19.63 17.97 -2.90
N MET A 743 19.01 16.84 -2.55
CA MET A 743 17.95 16.77 -1.54
C MET A 743 18.46 17.09 -0.15
N GLN A 744 19.62 16.54 0.25
CA GLN A 744 20.23 16.85 1.55
C GLN A 744 20.60 18.33 1.71
N GLN A 745 20.88 19.02 0.60
CA GLN A 745 21.15 20.46 0.58
C GLN A 745 19.88 21.32 0.46
N GLY A 746 18.68 20.71 0.43
CA GLY A 746 17.42 21.42 0.20
C GLY A 746 17.32 22.07 -1.18
N GLN A 747 18.10 21.61 -2.16
CA GLN A 747 18.05 22.14 -3.54
C GLN A 747 16.91 21.54 -4.35
N VAL A 748 16.40 20.37 -3.94
CA VAL A 748 15.21 19.72 -4.49
C VAL A 748 14.42 19.12 -3.35
N GLU A 749 13.12 19.42 -3.31
CA GLU A 749 12.18 18.83 -2.35
C GLU A 749 11.15 17.96 -3.06
N THR A 750 10.68 16.93 -2.36
CA THR A 750 9.70 15.96 -2.89
C THR A 750 8.48 15.83 -1.98
N TYR A 751 7.31 15.62 -2.56
CA TYR A 751 6.07 15.47 -1.79
C TYR A 751 5.76 14.02 -1.37
N ILE A 752 5.64 13.11 -2.33
CA ILE A 752 5.15 11.75 -2.09
C ILE A 752 6.24 10.89 -1.46
N PHE A 753 7.35 10.72 -2.15
CA PHE A 753 8.47 9.89 -1.70
C PHE A 753 9.77 10.25 -2.41
N SER A 754 10.87 9.88 -1.77
CA SER A 754 12.23 9.91 -2.30
C SER A 754 13.06 8.81 -1.63
N ASN A 755 14.37 8.79 -1.86
CA ASN A 755 15.27 7.94 -1.09
C ASN A 755 15.44 8.41 0.37
N MET A 756 14.99 9.63 0.70
CA MET A 756 15.00 10.24 2.03
C MET A 756 13.61 10.23 2.69
N ASP A 757 12.55 10.40 1.91
CA ASP A 757 11.17 10.59 2.37
C ASP A 757 10.29 9.41 1.97
N ASN A 758 9.44 8.93 2.88
CA ASN A 758 8.53 7.79 2.65
C ASN A 758 9.23 6.60 1.96
N LYS A 759 10.41 6.23 2.47
CA LYS A 759 11.29 5.21 1.86
C LYS A 759 10.59 3.88 1.55
N GLY A 760 9.60 3.48 2.35
CA GLY A 760 8.79 2.29 2.08
C GLY A 760 8.03 2.37 0.76
N LEU A 761 7.39 3.52 0.49
CA LEU A 761 6.67 3.78 -0.77
C LEU A 761 7.61 3.88 -1.95
N HIS A 762 8.72 4.57 -1.77
CA HIS A 762 9.80 4.64 -2.76
C HIS A 762 10.30 3.24 -3.17
N ASP A 763 10.59 2.39 -2.17
CA ASP A 763 11.05 1.03 -2.40
C ASP A 763 9.98 0.17 -3.09
N ALA A 764 8.71 0.28 -2.68
CA ALA A 764 7.59 -0.42 -3.32
C ALA A 764 7.40 0.03 -4.78
N HIS A 765 7.41 1.34 -5.03
CA HIS A 765 7.29 1.91 -6.37
C HIS A 765 8.34 1.36 -7.33
N GLN A 766 9.58 1.18 -6.85
CA GLN A 766 10.67 0.65 -7.66
C GLN A 766 10.68 -0.88 -7.81
N LYS A 767 10.22 -1.63 -6.81
CA LYS A 767 10.30 -3.10 -6.81
C LYS A 767 9.10 -3.75 -7.50
N GLU A 768 7.92 -3.14 -7.38
CA GLU A 768 6.70 -3.70 -7.95
C GLU A 768 6.63 -3.48 -9.48
N ASN A 769 5.83 -4.33 -10.15
CA ASN A 769 5.53 -4.22 -11.58
C ASN A 769 6.78 -4.08 -12.47
N ASN A 770 7.86 -4.79 -12.15
CA ASN A 770 9.12 -4.77 -12.92
C ASN A 770 9.60 -3.35 -13.27
N LYS A 771 9.47 -2.40 -12.32
CA LYS A 771 9.85 -0.98 -12.44
C LYS A 771 8.96 -0.14 -13.38
N LEU A 772 7.80 -0.64 -13.80
CA LEU A 772 6.86 0.11 -14.65
C LEU A 772 5.93 1.07 -13.89
N ASN A 773 5.99 1.14 -12.56
CA ASN A 773 5.13 2.07 -11.81
C ASN A 773 5.34 3.53 -12.19
N SER A 774 6.56 3.95 -12.51
CA SER A 774 6.82 5.32 -12.99
C SER A 774 6.06 5.61 -14.28
N PHE A 775 6.03 4.63 -15.19
CA PHE A 775 5.28 4.72 -16.43
C PHE A 775 3.77 4.77 -16.16
N PHE A 776 3.23 3.88 -15.32
CA PHE A 776 1.81 3.92 -14.94
C PHE A 776 1.41 5.21 -14.23
N PHE A 777 2.31 5.80 -13.45
CA PHE A 777 2.07 7.07 -12.75
C PHE A 777 2.02 8.23 -13.75
N GLU A 778 2.92 8.26 -14.72
CA GLU A 778 2.93 9.27 -15.79
C GLU A 778 1.62 9.23 -16.61
N LEU A 779 1.01 8.05 -16.82
CA LEU A 779 -0.30 7.91 -17.48
C LEU A 779 -1.39 8.75 -16.83
N LEU A 780 -1.35 8.94 -15.51
CA LEU A 780 -2.35 9.69 -14.77
C LEU A 780 -2.26 11.20 -14.99
N THR A 781 -1.20 11.69 -15.61
CA THR A 781 -0.90 13.14 -15.64
C THR A 781 -0.61 13.66 -17.05
N GLN A 782 -0.84 12.86 -18.09
CA GLN A 782 -0.46 13.25 -19.45
C GLN A 782 -1.30 14.40 -20.01
N SER A 783 -0.61 15.40 -20.57
CA SER A 783 -1.26 16.49 -21.28
C SER A 783 -1.81 16.08 -22.65
N CYS A 784 -2.86 16.78 -23.11
CA CYS A 784 -3.31 16.77 -24.51
C CYS A 784 -2.43 17.65 -25.43
N THR A 785 -1.13 17.74 -25.15
CA THR A 785 -0.16 18.50 -25.95
C THR A 785 1.00 17.60 -26.37
N PRO A 786 1.51 17.71 -27.60
CA PRO A 786 2.64 16.90 -28.06
C PRO A 786 3.94 17.27 -27.33
N THR A 787 4.91 16.35 -27.31
CA THR A 787 6.20 16.60 -26.65
C THR A 787 6.97 17.72 -27.34
N PHE A 788 7.44 18.69 -26.56
CA PHE A 788 8.28 19.78 -27.05
C PHE A 788 9.68 19.28 -27.46
N LEU A 789 10.13 19.58 -28.68
CA LEU A 789 11.46 19.18 -29.18
C LEU A 789 12.48 20.32 -29.19
N GLY A 790 12.02 21.57 -29.15
CA GLY A 790 12.87 22.76 -29.21
C GLY A 790 12.34 23.81 -30.18
N PHE A 791 13.25 24.52 -30.83
CA PHE A 791 12.93 25.64 -31.72
C PHE A 791 13.39 25.35 -33.15
N SER A 792 12.62 25.85 -34.13
CA SER A 792 13.01 25.85 -35.53
C SER A 792 14.13 26.88 -35.78
N SER A 793 14.74 26.85 -36.96
CA SER A 793 15.69 27.89 -37.38
C SER A 793 15.06 29.29 -37.45
N LYS A 794 13.73 29.40 -37.42
CA LYS A 794 13.00 30.68 -37.35
C LYS A 794 12.54 31.05 -35.94
N GLY A 795 12.78 30.20 -34.94
CA GLY A 795 12.34 30.40 -33.55
C GLY A 795 10.92 29.92 -33.27
N GLU A 796 10.32 29.12 -34.17
CA GLU A 796 8.99 28.53 -33.95
C GLU A 796 9.11 27.27 -33.09
N PHE A 797 8.08 26.96 -32.30
CA PHE A 797 8.09 25.73 -31.49
C PHE A 797 8.03 24.48 -32.36
N LEU A 798 8.90 23.52 -32.06
CA LEU A 798 8.91 22.19 -32.66
C LEU A 798 8.33 21.18 -31.67
N TYR A 799 7.49 20.30 -32.18
CA TYR A 799 6.85 19.24 -31.41
C TYR A 799 7.10 17.87 -32.05
N ASP A 800 7.06 16.83 -31.23
CA ASP A 800 7.04 15.45 -31.68
C ASP A 800 5.64 15.07 -32.21
N ILE A 801 5.51 13.85 -32.72
CA ILE A 801 4.23 13.33 -33.20
C ILE A 801 3.21 13.34 -32.05
N PRO A 802 2.03 13.96 -32.26
CA PRO A 802 1.01 14.01 -31.22
C PRO A 802 0.37 12.63 -30.99
N GLU A 803 0.20 12.25 -29.73
CA GLU A 803 -0.56 11.06 -29.31
C GLU A 803 -2.08 11.35 -29.30
N VAL A 804 -2.63 11.78 -30.44
CA VAL A 804 -4.02 12.29 -30.55
C VAL A 804 -5.07 11.27 -30.10
N GLU A 805 -4.80 9.99 -30.26
CA GLU A 805 -5.61 8.84 -29.87
C GLU A 805 -5.87 8.81 -28.36
N ASN A 806 -4.97 9.38 -27.56
CA ASN A 806 -5.12 9.45 -26.11
C ASN A 806 -5.84 10.71 -25.63
N TYR A 807 -6.01 11.73 -26.47
CA TYR A 807 -6.38 13.07 -26.01
C TYR A 807 -7.79 13.13 -25.43
N GLU A 808 -8.71 12.31 -25.92
CA GLU A 808 -10.04 12.20 -25.33
C GLU A 808 -9.98 11.58 -23.93
N HIS A 809 -9.29 10.45 -23.77
CA HIS A 809 -9.08 9.80 -22.47
C HIS A 809 -8.39 10.74 -21.47
N ASN A 810 -7.38 11.51 -21.90
CA ASN A 810 -6.72 12.52 -21.08
C ASN A 810 -7.67 13.63 -20.61
N ARG A 811 -8.56 14.11 -21.49
CA ARG A 811 -9.57 15.10 -21.10
C ARG A 811 -10.53 14.56 -20.06
N GLU A 812 -10.99 13.32 -20.21
CA GLU A 812 -11.86 12.66 -19.23
C GLU A 812 -11.17 12.50 -17.88
N LEU A 813 -9.91 12.03 -17.87
CA LEU A 813 -9.10 11.87 -16.66
C LEU A 813 -8.86 13.22 -15.97
N HIS A 814 -8.49 14.25 -16.72
CA HIS A 814 -8.32 15.60 -16.18
C HIS A 814 -9.62 16.14 -15.60
N GLN A 815 -10.76 15.91 -16.28
CA GLN A 815 -12.06 16.34 -15.78
C GLN A 815 -12.43 15.62 -14.48
N GLY A 816 -12.23 14.30 -14.39
CA GLY A 816 -12.45 13.56 -13.15
C GLY A 816 -11.58 14.05 -11.99
N THR A 817 -10.30 14.34 -12.27
CA THR A 817 -9.37 14.93 -11.28
C THR A 817 -9.89 16.27 -10.76
N LEU A 818 -10.29 17.16 -11.68
CA LEU A 818 -10.79 18.50 -11.33
C LEU A 818 -12.10 18.43 -10.55
N ASP A 819 -13.00 17.51 -10.90
CA ASP A 819 -14.28 17.34 -10.20
C ASP A 819 -14.08 16.78 -8.79
N PHE A 820 -13.13 15.85 -8.58
CA PHE A 820 -12.75 15.44 -7.23
C PHE A 820 -12.25 16.61 -6.40
N VAL A 821 -11.34 17.43 -6.95
CA VAL A 821 -10.77 18.60 -6.26
C VAL A 821 -11.87 19.59 -5.88
N ARG A 822 -12.78 19.91 -6.82
CA ARG A 822 -13.91 20.82 -6.56
C ARG A 822 -14.82 20.27 -5.47
N GLU A 823 -15.14 18.99 -5.53
CA GLU A 823 -16.01 18.35 -4.56
C GLU A 823 -15.38 18.33 -3.16
N TYR A 824 -14.10 17.98 -3.06
CA TYR A 824 -13.36 18.01 -1.79
C TYR A 824 -13.29 19.43 -1.21
N LYS A 825 -12.89 20.41 -2.03
CA LYS A 825 -12.80 21.83 -1.61
C LYS A 825 -14.16 22.40 -1.21
N LYS A 826 -15.24 22.02 -1.90
CA LYS A 826 -16.60 22.42 -1.53
C LYS A 826 -16.97 21.94 -0.12
N ARG A 827 -16.46 20.79 0.32
CA ARG A 827 -16.83 20.21 1.63
C ARG A 827 -15.91 20.68 2.74
N PHE A 828 -14.63 20.77 2.42
CA PHE A 828 -13.58 20.93 3.42
C PHE A 828 -12.80 22.25 3.28
N GLY A 829 -13.21 23.15 2.39
CA GLY A 829 -12.54 24.44 2.18
C GLY A 829 -12.49 25.32 3.43
N ASP A 830 -13.48 25.19 4.33
CA ASP A 830 -13.52 25.89 5.61
C ASP A 830 -12.71 25.19 6.72
N PHE A 831 -12.08 24.05 6.41
CA PHE A 831 -11.25 23.28 7.33
C PHE A 831 -9.85 23.14 6.72
N PRO A 832 -8.97 24.17 6.83
CA PRO A 832 -7.72 24.21 6.07
C PRO A 832 -6.81 22.99 6.27
N TYR A 833 -6.79 22.40 7.47
CA TYR A 833 -6.02 21.21 7.79
C TYR A 833 -6.48 19.95 7.03
N MET A 834 -7.72 19.92 6.55
CA MET A 834 -8.25 18.81 5.74
C MET A 834 -7.66 18.80 4.33
N LEU A 835 -7.15 19.93 3.84
CA LEU A 835 -6.49 20.01 2.54
C LEU A 835 -5.05 19.48 2.59
N ASP A 836 -4.43 19.45 3.78
CA ASP A 836 -3.04 19.05 3.97
C ASP A 836 -2.93 17.51 3.99
N ILE A 837 -3.06 16.90 2.81
CA ILE A 837 -2.95 15.45 2.61
C ILE A 837 -1.49 15.00 2.69
N SER A 838 -1.21 13.92 3.44
CA SER A 838 0.14 13.36 3.52
C SER A 838 0.56 12.72 2.19
N GLY A 839 1.86 12.78 1.86
CA GLY A 839 2.40 12.09 0.68
C GLY A 839 2.13 10.58 0.71
N HIS A 840 1.99 9.98 1.90
CA HIS A 840 1.61 8.58 2.05
C HIS A 840 0.17 8.33 1.57
N ASP A 841 -0.79 9.06 2.12
CA ASP A 841 -2.21 8.90 1.79
C ASP A 841 -2.48 9.23 0.32
N ALA A 842 -1.84 10.27 -0.21
CA ALA A 842 -1.92 10.67 -1.61
C ALA A 842 -1.50 9.54 -2.58
N TYR A 843 -0.56 8.69 -2.19
CA TYR A 843 -0.06 7.60 -3.03
C TYR A 843 -0.92 6.33 -2.99
N MET A 844 -1.71 6.13 -1.92
CA MET A 844 -2.45 4.88 -1.73
C MET A 844 -3.45 4.59 -2.87
N PRO A 845 -4.23 5.56 -3.39
CA PRO A 845 -5.07 5.31 -4.56
C PRO A 845 -4.29 4.85 -5.80
N PHE A 846 -3.15 5.49 -6.11
CA PHE A 846 -2.31 5.06 -7.22
C PHE A 846 -1.76 3.64 -7.02
N GLN A 847 -1.27 3.32 -5.83
CA GLN A 847 -0.70 1.99 -5.57
C GLN A 847 -1.76 0.90 -5.72
N TYR A 848 -2.99 1.17 -5.30
CA TYR A 848 -4.15 0.30 -5.51
C TYR A 848 -4.41 0.09 -7.00
N PHE A 849 -4.43 1.18 -7.77
CA PHE A 849 -4.57 1.16 -9.23
C PHE A 849 -3.46 0.37 -9.93
N SER A 850 -2.19 0.64 -9.61
CA SER A 850 -1.04 0.02 -10.28
C SER A 850 -0.93 -1.49 -10.05
N ARG A 851 -1.57 -2.04 -9.02
CA ARG A 851 -1.60 -3.48 -8.75
C ARG A 851 -2.70 -4.22 -9.49
N ASN A 852 -3.64 -3.50 -10.09
CA ASN A 852 -4.76 -4.06 -10.84
C ASN A 852 -4.42 -4.18 -12.33
N LEU A 853 -3.40 -5.00 -12.63
CA LEU A 853 -2.86 -5.13 -13.98
C LEU A 853 -3.90 -5.58 -15.01
N LEU A 854 -4.81 -6.52 -14.68
CA LEU A 854 -5.85 -6.97 -15.61
C LEU A 854 -6.76 -5.82 -16.07
N TRP A 855 -7.11 -4.92 -15.14
CA TRP A 855 -7.90 -3.74 -15.44
C TRP A 855 -7.12 -2.77 -16.34
N LEU A 856 -5.85 -2.52 -16.02
CA LEU A 856 -4.94 -1.71 -16.84
C LEU A 856 -4.80 -2.27 -18.25
N LYS A 857 -4.65 -3.59 -18.42
CA LYS A 857 -4.60 -4.24 -19.74
C LYS A 857 -5.85 -3.94 -20.56
N LYS A 858 -7.02 -4.05 -19.92
CA LYS A 858 -8.32 -3.89 -20.58
C LYS A 858 -8.59 -2.47 -21.06
N TYR A 859 -8.29 -1.46 -20.24
CA TYR A 859 -8.67 -0.07 -20.53
C TYR A 859 -7.51 0.81 -21.00
N PHE A 860 -6.26 0.46 -20.69
CA PHE A 860 -5.10 1.23 -21.11
C PHE A 860 -4.23 0.48 -22.13
N GLY A 861 -4.57 -0.75 -22.53
CA GLY A 861 -3.76 -1.57 -23.45
C GLY A 861 -3.38 -0.86 -24.76
N ASP A 862 -4.36 -0.19 -25.39
CA ASP A 862 -4.21 0.54 -26.66
C ASP A 862 -3.65 1.94 -26.51
N TYR A 863 -3.43 2.39 -25.27
CA TYR A 863 -2.94 3.74 -24.99
C TYR A 863 -1.50 3.87 -25.50
N ILE A 864 -1.23 4.87 -26.35
CA ILE A 864 0.03 4.94 -27.12
C ILE A 864 1.00 6.01 -26.60
N PHE A 865 2.30 5.81 -26.75
CA PHE A 865 3.29 6.84 -26.42
C PHE A 865 4.43 6.82 -27.40
N GLY A 866 4.97 7.99 -27.71
CA GLY A 866 6.22 8.08 -28.43
C GLY A 866 7.37 7.51 -27.58
N ARG A 867 7.94 6.37 -28.00
CA ARG A 867 9.28 5.99 -27.54
C ARG A 867 10.30 6.56 -28.50
N ASP A 868 11.41 7.02 -27.93
CA ASP A 868 12.53 7.56 -28.68
C ASP A 868 12.22 8.83 -29.47
N LEU A 869 12.12 9.96 -28.74
CA LEU A 869 12.06 11.32 -29.28
C LEU A 869 13.03 11.48 -30.48
N PHE A 870 12.51 12.02 -31.60
CA PHE A 870 13.15 12.11 -32.93
C PHE A 870 13.13 10.85 -33.83
N ALA A 871 12.10 10.01 -33.82
CA ALA A 871 11.88 9.00 -34.86
C ALA A 871 11.23 9.58 -36.14
N THR A 872 11.47 9.01 -37.33
CA THR A 872 11.05 9.58 -38.65
C THR A 872 9.53 9.64 -38.82
N GLN A 873 8.96 10.61 -39.58
CA GLN A 873 7.51 10.63 -39.87
C GLN A 873 7.02 9.34 -40.55
N GLU A 874 7.88 8.64 -41.28
CA GLU A 874 7.56 7.33 -41.87
C GLU A 874 7.69 6.14 -40.88
N LYS A 875 8.26 6.34 -39.68
CA LYS A 875 8.51 5.32 -38.64
C LYS A 875 8.60 5.88 -37.21
N ALA A 876 7.70 6.79 -36.82
CA ALA A 876 7.63 7.17 -35.42
C ALA A 876 7.06 5.98 -34.67
N VAL A 877 7.85 5.44 -33.75
CA VAL A 877 7.44 4.24 -33.02
C VAL A 877 6.59 4.69 -31.84
N MET A 878 5.30 4.78 -32.10
CA MET A 878 4.30 4.77 -31.05
C MET A 878 4.28 3.36 -30.48
N GLU A 879 4.53 3.22 -29.18
CA GLU A 879 4.34 1.95 -28.47
C GLU A 879 3.06 2.02 -27.65
N SER A 880 2.26 0.97 -27.68
CA SER A 880 1.10 0.85 -26.80
C SER A 880 1.51 0.37 -25.40
N VAL A 881 0.71 0.65 -24.36
CA VAL A 881 0.90 0.09 -23.01
C VAL A 881 1.02 -1.43 -23.08
N GLU A 882 0.21 -2.09 -23.91
CA GLU A 882 0.28 -3.54 -24.14
C GLU A 882 1.71 -3.97 -24.53
N GLN A 883 2.30 -3.31 -25.53
CA GLN A 883 3.65 -3.63 -25.98
C GLN A 883 4.69 -3.41 -24.87
N VAL A 884 4.54 -2.34 -24.08
CA VAL A 884 5.41 -2.04 -22.93
C VAL A 884 5.30 -3.12 -21.86
N MET A 885 4.07 -3.53 -21.52
CA MET A 885 3.79 -4.56 -20.51
C MET A 885 4.24 -5.95 -20.98
N LYS A 886 4.06 -6.30 -22.26
CA LYS A 886 4.60 -7.53 -22.87
C LYS A 886 6.12 -7.61 -22.72
N LYS A 887 6.84 -6.54 -23.05
CA LYS A 887 8.31 -6.47 -22.91
C LYS A 887 8.78 -6.61 -21.46
N ALA A 888 7.97 -6.18 -20.50
CA ALA A 888 8.26 -6.29 -19.07
C ALA A 888 7.78 -7.60 -18.45
N ASN A 889 7.30 -8.59 -19.23
CA ASN A 889 6.70 -9.84 -18.73
C ASN A 889 5.54 -9.60 -17.73
N LEU A 890 4.74 -8.56 -17.94
CA LEU A 890 3.53 -8.26 -17.16
C LEU A 890 2.23 -8.55 -17.94
N TRP A 891 2.36 -9.05 -19.17
CA TRP A 891 1.24 -9.36 -20.05
C TRP A 891 1.13 -10.87 -20.28
N GLU A 892 0.50 -11.57 -19.35
CA GLU A 892 -0.01 -12.92 -19.58
C GLU A 892 -1.26 -12.84 -20.48
N GLU A 893 -1.30 -13.64 -21.55
CA GLU A 893 -2.47 -13.82 -22.40
C GLU A 893 -3.55 -14.57 -21.59
N THR A 894 -4.71 -13.94 -21.43
CA THR A 894 -5.87 -14.47 -20.69
C THR A 894 -6.62 -15.53 -21.46
#